data_AF-X5H592-F1
#
_entry.id   AF-X5H592-F1
#
_cell.length_a   1.000
_cell.length_b   1.000
_cell.length_c   1.000
_cell.angle_alpha   90.00
_cell.angle_beta   90.00
_cell.angle_gamma   90.00
#
_symmetry.space_group_name_H-M   'P 1'
#
loop_
_entity.id
_entity.type
_entity.pdbx_description
1 polymer ?
#
loop_
_entity_poly.entity_id
_entity_poly.type
_entity_poly.pdbx_seq_one_letter_code
_entity_poly.pdbx_strand_id
1 'polypeptide(L)'
;MRDVNLNQFGTRSMTPDLSPDIKQEVQLFLEQQTLNPQEFNYDRALLLLRKSADHNRGITWNVDDDRNIITRTLVDPSRPSFSPNDYAQQVANLYRAAVDIVKSLPPEYKTSSAKADVVITQLNKSAIRCIQTAITLEHEESCERYLKRHNGEVIGVLRNVLPQRYSINEIQSLLRIAEGYTSLGDAKHYAIETITPITGDRIIIQADYPIAGLTEPQKESLQNYCNEDWYRALHPIEQGLFQRHKDAILSGERSVSTVLRSIPCLRNAYYKEVKEVRKNPAGLDTITVLNSYIHSAALSGTQKDKETREEVAQRNYKQLCTRVPDRNIDIMTLCSRVPGQAFLERHFPKLSSTIFDTHIVDTTAAAVPEENLIIIPTNILRCISKNTIKKSCKAVFSGYISNHLLEEKEGLQDLVKYLTKDPSFLDRGNALRAAKVVTYSLEDPREKMLALEVIELRRLSLKQSGWRGRFNSFIEIITAPFRRQPRNKNARIAGMLTTLWNKTQPDRCLAVSCKSGKDRTGYESMLADSLGIKMQNPDCTIPEIQSLIAKSAHIQFLASGAGGKPGCFGLKGVATDEFGGAAGTINSSLFIRAARTSSKISLDKQAVDPATNPELYILLAKINNEITEGGEIQRGTSETTSLLSISSNRRARLSSESLDRISLFVDSDDVLTEEEFLSSDTLESQPSSSSGSAGSGKELSSRISLDTSDPESLSKVSPDKKGKESAPGK
;
A
#
# COMPACT_ATOMS: atom_id res chain seq x y z
N MET A 1 20.25 -3.60 43.11
CA MET A 1 18.98 -4.33 43.26
C MET A 1 17.96 -3.38 43.88
N ARG A 2 17.01 -2.91 43.08
CA ARG A 2 15.78 -2.24 43.52
C ARG A 2 14.69 -2.77 42.60
N ASP A 3 13.75 -3.51 43.20
CA ASP A 3 12.62 -4.11 42.50
C ASP A 3 11.70 -3.01 41.96
N VAL A 4 11.58 -2.97 40.63
CA VAL A 4 10.55 -2.19 39.96
C VAL A 4 9.31 -3.06 39.86
N ASN A 5 8.32 -2.73 40.68
CA ASN A 5 7.03 -3.39 40.77
C ASN A 5 6.23 -3.14 39.49
N LEU A 6 6.22 -4.11 38.57
CA LEU A 6 5.52 -4.06 37.26
C LEU A 6 3.99 -4.23 37.36
N ASN A 7 3.42 -4.35 38.56
CA ASN A 7 1.98 -4.59 38.77
C ASN A 7 1.12 -3.31 38.91
N GLN A 8 1.61 -2.13 38.50
CA GLN A 8 0.84 -0.88 38.52
C GLN A 8 0.30 -0.40 37.16
N PHE A 9 0.33 -1.24 36.12
CA PHE A 9 -0.49 -0.98 34.93
C PHE A 9 -1.92 -1.45 35.18
N GLY A 10 -2.66 -0.63 35.94
CA GLY A 10 -4.11 -0.76 36.04
C GLY A 10 -4.72 -0.75 34.64
N THR A 11 -5.53 -1.76 34.33
CA THR A 11 -6.41 -1.81 33.17
C THR A 11 -7.42 -0.68 33.29
N ARG A 12 -7.03 0.55 32.91
CA ARG A 12 -8.01 1.61 32.62
C ARG A 12 -8.91 1.07 31.53
N SER A 13 -10.20 0.99 31.84
CA SER A 13 -11.26 0.82 30.84
C SER A 13 -10.99 1.81 29.71
N MET A 14 -10.60 1.27 28.56
CA MET A 14 -10.39 2.02 27.33
C MET A 14 -11.72 2.11 26.61
N THR A 15 -12.74 2.68 27.24
CA THR A 15 -13.92 3.11 26.51
C THR A 15 -13.55 4.43 25.81
N PRO A 16 -13.34 4.43 24.49
CA PRO A 16 -13.33 5.70 23.76
C PRO A 16 -14.73 6.27 23.87
N ASP A 17 -14.92 7.23 24.78
CA ASP A 17 -16.14 8.01 24.79
C ASP A 17 -16.14 8.86 23.52
N LEU A 18 -16.85 8.37 22.49
CA LEU A 18 -17.23 9.21 21.35
C LEU A 18 -17.85 10.49 21.90
N SER A 19 -17.49 11.64 21.34
CA SER A 19 -18.15 12.90 21.70
C SER A 19 -19.67 12.71 21.60
N PRO A 20 -20.45 13.26 22.54
CA PRO A 20 -21.92 13.15 22.54
C PRO A 20 -22.53 13.45 21.17
N ASP A 21 -22.00 14.45 20.47
CA ASP A 21 -22.47 14.88 19.15
C ASP A 21 -22.33 13.79 18.07
N ILE A 22 -21.19 13.08 18.02
CA ILE A 22 -20.97 11.98 17.06
C ILE A 22 -21.84 10.78 17.40
N LYS A 23 -21.99 10.44 18.70
CA LYS A 23 -22.91 9.36 19.12
C LYS A 23 -24.33 9.68 18.68
N GLN A 24 -24.78 10.91 18.92
CA GLN A 24 -26.11 11.38 18.54
C GLN A 24 -26.29 11.38 17.03
N GLU A 25 -25.31 11.86 16.26
CA GLU A 25 -25.35 11.88 14.78
C GLU A 25 -25.48 10.46 14.21
N VAL A 26 -24.70 9.50 14.74
CA VAL A 26 -24.76 8.08 14.34
C VAL A 26 -26.10 7.47 14.75
N GLN A 27 -26.59 7.74 15.95
CA GLN A 27 -27.85 7.21 16.46
C GLN A 27 -29.05 7.71 15.63
N LEU A 28 -29.13 9.02 15.39
CA LEU A 28 -30.18 9.64 14.56
C LEU A 28 -30.16 9.08 13.14
N PHE A 29 -28.98 8.90 12.55
CA PHE A 29 -28.85 8.25 11.25
C PHE A 29 -29.42 6.82 11.29
N LEU A 30 -29.02 6.00 12.26
CA LEU A 30 -29.47 4.61 12.35
C LEU A 30 -30.98 4.49 12.61
N GLU A 31 -31.57 5.38 13.40
CA GLU A 31 -33.02 5.45 13.63
C GLU A 31 -33.77 5.74 12.32
N GLN A 32 -33.32 6.72 11.55
CA GLN A 32 -33.90 7.03 10.23
C GLN A 32 -33.78 5.84 9.26
N GLN A 33 -32.63 5.19 9.21
CA GLN A 33 -32.40 4.05 8.30
C GLN A 33 -33.15 2.79 8.73
N THR A 34 -33.47 2.63 10.01
CA THR A 34 -34.27 1.50 10.52
C THR A 34 -35.72 1.59 10.02
N LEU A 35 -36.24 2.82 9.85
CA LEU A 35 -37.58 3.06 9.30
C LEU A 35 -37.66 2.78 7.79
N ASN A 36 -36.56 2.95 7.05
CA ASN A 36 -36.49 2.64 5.62
C ASN A 36 -35.22 1.85 5.22
N PRO A 37 -35.17 0.53 5.50
CA PRO A 37 -33.98 -0.27 5.21
C PRO A 37 -33.72 -0.48 3.71
N GLN A 38 -34.71 -0.26 2.84
CA GLN A 38 -34.54 -0.46 1.39
C GLN A 38 -33.59 0.57 0.78
N GLU A 39 -33.58 1.77 1.35
CA GLU A 39 -32.78 2.90 0.88
C GLU A 39 -31.53 3.13 1.74
N PHE A 40 -30.98 2.07 2.34
CA PHE A 40 -29.85 2.21 3.25
C PHE A 40 -28.67 2.94 2.61
N ASN A 41 -28.33 4.12 3.16
CA ASN A 41 -27.29 4.98 2.63
C ASN A 41 -25.91 4.56 3.15
N TYR A 42 -25.27 3.63 2.46
CA TYR A 42 -23.93 3.16 2.81
C TYR A 42 -22.85 4.24 2.76
N ASP A 43 -22.94 5.21 1.85
CA ASP A 43 -21.96 6.29 1.72
C ASP A 43 -21.93 7.12 3.01
N ARG A 44 -23.10 7.59 3.45
CA ARG A 44 -23.24 8.31 4.72
C ARG A 44 -22.82 7.47 5.92
N ALA A 45 -23.20 6.19 5.95
CA ALA A 45 -22.81 5.28 7.04
C ALA A 45 -21.28 5.13 7.15
N LEU A 46 -20.60 4.88 6.03
CA LEU A 46 -19.14 4.74 5.98
C LEU A 46 -18.44 6.05 6.34
N LEU A 47 -18.97 7.20 5.89
CA LEU A 47 -18.46 8.52 6.26
C LEU A 47 -18.54 8.74 7.77
N LEU A 48 -19.68 8.45 8.41
CA LEU A 48 -19.84 8.55 9.87
C LEU A 48 -18.90 7.62 10.63
N LEU A 49 -18.72 6.37 10.16
CA LEU A 49 -17.79 5.45 10.78
C LEU A 49 -16.33 5.91 10.67
N ARG A 50 -15.95 6.55 9.54
CA ARG A 50 -14.62 7.19 9.39
C ARG A 50 -14.44 8.33 10.38
N LYS A 51 -15.45 9.22 10.51
CA LYS A 51 -15.48 10.31 11.52
C LYS A 51 -15.25 9.77 12.93
N SER A 52 -16.03 8.75 13.30
CA SER A 52 -15.96 8.11 14.61
C SER A 52 -14.61 7.44 14.85
N ALA A 53 -14.02 6.84 13.80
CA ALA A 53 -12.70 6.24 13.89
C ALA A 53 -11.60 7.29 14.13
N ASP A 54 -11.65 8.42 13.44
CA ASP A 54 -10.71 9.53 13.65
C ASP A 54 -10.89 10.19 15.02
N HIS A 55 -12.12 10.35 15.49
CA HIS A 55 -12.39 10.83 16.84
C HIS A 55 -11.73 9.95 17.91
N ASN A 56 -11.81 8.61 17.77
CA ASN A 56 -11.14 7.67 18.68
C ASN A 56 -9.61 7.86 18.70
N ARG A 57 -9.03 8.40 17.62
CA ARG A 57 -7.59 8.69 17.46
C ARG A 57 -7.21 10.12 17.84
N GLY A 58 -8.14 10.91 18.35
CA GLY A 58 -7.88 12.30 18.75
C GLY A 58 -7.77 13.23 17.54
N ILE A 59 -8.46 12.89 16.45
CA ILE A 59 -8.48 13.65 15.20
C ILE A 59 -9.89 14.21 15.01
N THR A 60 -10.00 15.51 14.83
CA THR A 60 -11.26 16.17 14.45
C THR A 60 -11.41 16.20 12.95
N TRP A 61 -12.67 16.28 12.49
CA TRP A 61 -13.02 16.12 11.10
C TRP A 61 -13.95 17.22 10.64
N ASN A 62 -13.61 17.84 9.51
CA ASN A 62 -14.45 18.81 8.82
C ASN A 62 -14.61 18.42 7.36
N VAL A 63 -15.83 18.46 6.85
CA VAL A 63 -16.14 18.21 5.44
C VAL A 63 -16.48 19.55 4.81
N ASP A 64 -15.76 19.90 3.74
CA ASP A 64 -16.01 21.06 2.92
C ASP A 64 -16.57 20.57 1.58
N ASP A 65 -17.89 20.62 1.47
CA ASP A 65 -18.62 20.10 0.32
C ASP A 65 -18.41 20.93 -0.95
N ASP A 66 -18.11 22.22 -0.81
CA ASP A 66 -17.90 23.16 -1.90
C ASP A 66 -16.53 22.97 -2.54
N ARG A 67 -15.49 22.79 -1.70
CA ARG A 67 -14.14 22.48 -2.17
C ARG A 67 -13.93 20.98 -2.43
N ASN A 68 -14.90 20.14 -2.06
CA ASN A 68 -14.79 18.68 -2.10
C ASN A 68 -13.52 18.19 -1.35
N ILE A 69 -13.31 18.74 -0.15
CA ILE A 69 -12.16 18.45 0.71
C ILE A 69 -12.65 17.95 2.06
N ILE A 70 -11.96 16.93 2.56
CA ILE A 70 -12.03 16.51 3.95
C ILE A 70 -10.78 17.01 4.67
N THR A 71 -10.96 17.85 5.68
CA THR A 71 -9.88 18.34 6.54
C THR A 71 -9.90 17.61 7.88
N ARG A 72 -8.78 16.96 8.21
CA ARG A 72 -8.55 16.21 9.45
C ARG A 72 -7.56 16.99 10.31
N THR A 73 -7.84 17.21 11.59
CA THR A 73 -6.88 17.92 12.48
C THR A 73 -6.51 17.05 13.66
N LEU A 74 -5.22 16.77 13.83
CA LEU A 74 -4.73 16.05 15.00
C LEU A 74 -4.77 16.96 16.23
N VAL A 75 -5.61 16.62 17.21
CA VAL A 75 -5.82 17.38 18.46
C VAL A 75 -5.17 16.68 19.65
N ASP A 76 -5.23 15.35 19.70
CA ASP A 76 -4.69 14.56 20.80
C ASP A 76 -3.85 13.37 20.29
N PRO A 77 -2.52 13.54 20.14
CA PRO A 77 -1.64 12.46 19.68
C PRO A 77 -1.47 11.32 20.69
N SER A 78 -1.94 11.49 21.94
CA SER A 78 -1.82 10.47 22.99
C SER A 78 -2.81 9.32 22.80
N ARG A 79 -3.91 9.55 22.08
CA ARG A 79 -4.93 8.52 21.80
C ARG A 79 -4.36 7.32 21.04
N PRO A 80 -4.89 6.10 21.27
CA PRO A 80 -4.47 4.92 20.53
C PRO A 80 -4.84 5.03 19.05
N SER A 81 -4.08 4.34 18.20
CA SER A 81 -4.36 4.33 16.74
C SER A 81 -5.42 3.30 16.35
N PHE A 82 -5.68 2.30 17.21
CA PHE A 82 -6.73 1.31 17.02
C PHE A 82 -8.12 1.95 17.12
N SER A 83 -9.05 1.50 16.28
CA SER A 83 -10.47 1.84 16.39
C SER A 83 -11.36 0.67 15.96
N PRO A 84 -12.39 0.28 16.74
CA PRO A 84 -13.36 -0.74 16.33
C PRO A 84 -14.16 -0.31 15.09
N ASN A 85 -14.29 1.00 14.87
CA ASN A 85 -14.99 1.57 13.72
C ASN A 85 -14.31 1.23 12.38
N ASP A 86 -13.03 0.87 12.36
CA ASP A 86 -12.37 0.37 11.14
C ASP A 86 -12.96 -0.98 10.70
N TYR A 87 -13.23 -1.86 11.66
CA TYR A 87 -13.83 -3.17 11.39
C TYR A 87 -15.30 -3.05 11.04
N ALA A 88 -16.02 -2.12 11.68
CA ALA A 88 -17.38 -1.75 11.30
C ALA A 88 -17.45 -1.30 9.83
N GLN A 89 -16.49 -0.47 9.38
CA GLN A 89 -16.39 -0.07 7.97
C GLN A 89 -16.15 -1.26 7.03
N GLN A 90 -15.28 -2.21 7.42
CA GLN A 90 -15.06 -3.42 6.62
C GLN A 90 -16.35 -4.25 6.51
N VAL A 91 -17.10 -4.42 7.60
CA VAL A 91 -18.38 -5.14 7.59
C VAL A 91 -19.44 -4.41 6.77
N ALA A 92 -19.60 -3.10 6.96
CA ALA A 92 -20.53 -2.31 6.14
C ALA A 92 -20.20 -2.39 4.65
N ASN A 93 -18.92 -2.36 4.28
CA ASN A 93 -18.48 -2.52 2.90
C ASN A 93 -18.72 -3.94 2.35
N LEU A 94 -18.60 -4.98 3.17
CA LEU A 94 -18.97 -6.36 2.81
C LEU A 94 -20.45 -6.45 2.41
N TYR A 95 -21.35 -5.90 3.22
CA TYR A 95 -22.78 -5.89 2.92
C TYR A 95 -23.09 -5.05 1.67
N ARG A 96 -22.48 -3.88 1.54
CA ARG A 96 -22.61 -3.04 0.34
C ARG A 96 -22.19 -3.78 -0.93
N ALA A 97 -21.06 -4.47 -0.88
CA ALA A 97 -20.54 -5.23 -2.01
C ALA A 97 -21.47 -6.39 -2.40
N ALA A 98 -22.09 -7.05 -1.41
CA ALA A 98 -23.09 -8.09 -1.66
C ALA A 98 -24.36 -7.51 -2.30
N VAL A 99 -24.83 -6.35 -1.85
CA VAL A 99 -25.95 -5.62 -2.49
C VAL A 99 -25.61 -5.28 -3.94
N ASP A 100 -24.40 -4.80 -4.20
CA ASP A 100 -23.94 -4.51 -5.56
C ASP A 100 -23.90 -5.76 -6.44
N ILE A 101 -23.44 -6.92 -5.92
CA ILE A 101 -23.49 -8.19 -6.65
C ILE A 101 -24.93 -8.54 -7.04
N VAL A 102 -25.88 -8.47 -6.11
CA VAL A 102 -27.29 -8.79 -6.36
C VAL A 102 -27.88 -7.86 -7.42
N LYS A 103 -27.55 -6.57 -7.38
CA LYS A 103 -28.01 -5.57 -8.36
C LYS A 103 -27.35 -5.70 -9.74
N SER A 104 -26.19 -6.36 -9.80
CA SER A 104 -25.39 -6.52 -11.02
C SER A 104 -25.50 -7.92 -11.63
N LEU A 105 -26.45 -8.75 -11.20
CA LEU A 105 -26.63 -10.08 -11.77
C LEU A 105 -27.02 -10.00 -13.27
N PRO A 106 -26.29 -10.72 -14.13
CA PRO A 106 -26.67 -10.91 -15.53
C PRO A 106 -28.12 -11.40 -15.69
N PRO A 107 -28.81 -11.05 -16.79
CA PRO A 107 -30.19 -11.48 -17.07
C PRO A 107 -30.42 -12.97 -16.89
N GLU A 108 -29.47 -13.81 -17.29
CA GLU A 108 -29.51 -15.27 -17.17
C GLU A 108 -29.44 -15.78 -15.72
N TYR A 109 -29.00 -14.95 -14.77
CA TYR A 109 -28.97 -15.26 -13.33
C TYR A 109 -30.00 -14.45 -12.55
N LYS A 110 -30.83 -13.64 -13.22
CA LYS A 110 -31.82 -12.82 -12.53
C LYS A 110 -32.79 -13.73 -11.79
N THR A 111 -32.66 -13.71 -10.47
CA THR A 111 -33.78 -13.99 -9.59
C THR A 111 -34.93 -13.04 -9.93
N SER A 112 -36.18 -13.43 -9.68
CA SER A 112 -37.32 -12.50 -9.81
C SER A 112 -37.00 -11.18 -9.08
N SER A 113 -37.46 -10.04 -9.61
CA SER A 113 -37.16 -8.74 -9.00
C SER A 113 -37.56 -8.72 -7.52
N ALA A 114 -38.71 -9.30 -7.19
CA ALA A 114 -39.19 -9.48 -5.83
C ALA A 114 -38.18 -10.22 -4.92
N LYS A 115 -37.56 -11.31 -5.40
CA LYS A 115 -36.55 -12.05 -4.65
C LYS A 115 -35.27 -11.26 -4.45
N ALA A 116 -34.84 -10.48 -5.46
CA ALA A 116 -33.67 -9.61 -5.33
C ALA A 116 -33.90 -8.51 -4.29
N ASP A 117 -35.07 -7.88 -4.30
CA ASP A 117 -35.44 -6.80 -3.38
C ASP A 117 -35.52 -7.28 -1.92
N VAL A 118 -36.07 -8.48 -1.69
CA VAL A 118 -36.08 -9.13 -0.36
C VAL A 118 -34.66 -9.33 0.16
N VAL A 119 -33.77 -9.88 -0.67
CA VAL A 119 -32.38 -10.14 -0.29
C VAL A 119 -31.62 -8.83 -0.02
N ILE A 120 -31.81 -7.80 -0.85
CA ILE A 120 -31.20 -6.48 -0.64
C ILE A 120 -31.69 -5.87 0.69
N THR A 121 -33.00 -5.92 0.94
CA THR A 121 -33.59 -5.41 2.20
C THR A 121 -32.99 -6.12 3.41
N GLN A 122 -32.79 -7.44 3.33
CA GLN A 122 -32.19 -8.23 4.40
C GLN A 122 -30.72 -7.89 4.63
N LEU A 123 -29.93 -7.73 3.55
CA LEU A 123 -28.54 -7.31 3.63
C LEU A 123 -28.42 -5.94 4.30
N ASN A 124 -29.29 -5.00 3.93
CA ASN A 124 -29.33 -3.67 4.53
C ASN A 124 -29.74 -3.70 6.01
N LYS A 125 -30.79 -4.43 6.38
CA LYS A 125 -31.18 -4.62 7.79
C LYS A 125 -30.03 -5.23 8.62
N SER A 126 -29.29 -6.16 8.03
CA SER A 126 -28.13 -6.75 8.68
C SER A 126 -27.00 -5.73 8.83
N ALA A 127 -26.70 -4.94 7.81
CA ALA A 127 -25.72 -3.86 7.89
C ALA A 127 -26.05 -2.83 9.00
N ILE A 128 -27.32 -2.42 9.12
CA ILE A 128 -27.77 -1.50 10.18
C ILE A 128 -27.51 -2.08 11.57
N ARG A 129 -27.95 -3.32 11.82
CA ARG A 129 -27.68 -4.03 13.09
C ARG A 129 -26.19 -4.16 13.37
N CYS A 130 -25.40 -4.36 12.33
CA CYS A 130 -23.96 -4.50 12.47
C CYS A 130 -23.31 -3.22 12.96
N ILE A 131 -23.68 -2.08 12.38
CA ILE A 131 -23.14 -0.78 12.78
C ILE A 131 -23.52 -0.46 14.22
N GLN A 132 -24.75 -0.76 14.63
CA GLN A 132 -25.19 -0.60 16.03
C GLN A 132 -24.34 -1.43 17.01
N THR A 133 -24.01 -2.67 16.63
CA THR A 133 -23.25 -3.60 17.49
C THR A 133 -21.75 -3.27 17.50
N ALA A 134 -21.18 -2.86 16.37
CA ALA A 134 -19.74 -2.66 16.24
C ALA A 134 -19.21 -1.50 17.10
N ILE A 135 -20.07 -0.54 17.44
CA ILE A 135 -19.74 0.62 18.30
C ILE A 135 -19.42 0.17 19.74
N THR A 136 -19.87 -1.02 20.17
CA THR A 136 -19.65 -1.53 21.53
C THR A 136 -18.45 -2.48 21.65
N LEU A 137 -17.69 -2.71 20.57
CA LEU A 137 -16.55 -3.63 20.59
C LEU A 137 -15.29 -2.92 21.10
N GLU A 138 -14.70 -3.43 22.17
CA GLU A 138 -13.52 -2.80 22.81
C GLU A 138 -12.18 -3.43 22.41
N HIS A 139 -12.20 -4.67 21.89
CA HIS A 139 -10.98 -5.45 21.63
C HIS A 139 -10.84 -5.84 20.17
N GLU A 140 -9.62 -5.71 19.64
CA GLU A 140 -9.29 -5.98 18.23
C GLU A 140 -9.59 -7.44 17.82
N GLU A 141 -9.34 -8.41 18.70
CA GLU A 141 -9.67 -9.84 18.45
C GLU A 141 -11.18 -10.10 18.34
N SER A 142 -11.97 -9.39 19.15
CA SER A 142 -13.43 -9.45 19.05
C SER A 142 -13.90 -8.84 17.74
N CYS A 143 -13.28 -7.75 17.30
CA CYS A 143 -13.56 -7.14 16.00
C CYS A 143 -13.18 -8.06 14.82
N GLU A 144 -12.08 -8.80 14.92
CA GLU A 144 -11.68 -9.79 13.92
C GLU A 144 -12.66 -10.97 13.81
N ARG A 145 -13.08 -11.53 14.95
CA ARG A 145 -14.11 -12.58 14.97
C ARG A 145 -15.43 -12.07 14.41
N TYR A 146 -15.82 -10.86 14.78
CA TYR A 146 -17.00 -10.18 14.29
C TYR A 146 -17.00 -10.04 12.76
N LEU A 147 -15.89 -9.57 12.19
CA LEU A 147 -15.69 -9.47 10.74
C LEU A 147 -15.76 -10.84 10.04
N LYS A 148 -15.15 -11.88 10.61
CA LYS A 148 -15.19 -13.26 10.05
C LYS A 148 -16.62 -13.81 10.03
N ARG A 149 -17.36 -13.63 11.13
CA ARG A 149 -18.77 -14.05 11.23
C ARG A 149 -19.62 -13.41 10.12
N HIS A 150 -19.60 -12.09 10.00
CA HIS A 150 -20.41 -11.40 9.00
C HIS A 150 -19.99 -11.69 7.56
N ASN A 151 -18.70 -11.96 7.33
CA ASN A 151 -18.28 -12.48 6.02
C ASN A 151 -18.91 -13.84 5.70
N GLY A 152 -18.99 -14.76 6.67
CA GLY A 152 -19.69 -16.04 6.52
C GLY A 152 -21.19 -15.85 6.24
N GLU A 153 -21.85 -14.96 6.97
CA GLU A 153 -23.27 -14.63 6.78
C GLU A 153 -23.53 -14.08 5.37
N VAL A 154 -22.74 -13.11 4.91
CA VAL A 154 -22.87 -12.52 3.57
C VAL A 154 -22.68 -13.57 2.47
N ILE A 155 -21.66 -14.43 2.60
CA ILE A 155 -21.41 -15.51 1.64
C ILE A 155 -22.57 -16.51 1.64
N GLY A 156 -23.11 -16.82 2.83
CA GLY A 156 -24.29 -17.65 3.00
C GLY A 156 -25.49 -17.09 2.24
N VAL A 157 -25.77 -15.79 2.39
CA VAL A 157 -26.84 -15.10 1.65
C VAL A 157 -26.61 -15.16 0.14
N LEU A 158 -25.40 -14.80 -0.33
CA LEU A 158 -25.05 -14.80 -1.75
C LEU A 158 -25.19 -16.19 -2.40
N ARG A 159 -24.91 -17.27 -1.66
CA ARG A 159 -25.07 -18.64 -2.16
C ARG A 159 -26.52 -19.00 -2.54
N ASN A 160 -27.52 -18.30 -2.01
CA ASN A 160 -28.94 -18.57 -2.32
C ASN A 160 -29.48 -17.79 -3.53
N VAL A 161 -28.73 -16.80 -3.99
CA VAL A 161 -29.06 -15.98 -5.17
C VAL A 161 -28.15 -16.27 -6.35
N LEU A 162 -26.92 -16.70 -6.09
CA LEU A 162 -25.97 -17.06 -7.12
C LEU A 162 -26.19 -18.51 -7.62
N PRO A 163 -25.81 -18.81 -8.87
CA PRO A 163 -25.82 -20.17 -9.41
C PRO A 163 -25.09 -21.16 -8.50
N GLN A 164 -25.71 -22.32 -8.23
CA GLN A 164 -25.15 -23.35 -7.34
C GLN A 164 -23.82 -23.96 -7.83
N ARG A 165 -23.46 -23.75 -9.10
CA ARG A 165 -22.16 -24.15 -9.65
C ARG A 165 -20.99 -23.36 -9.06
N TYR A 166 -21.23 -22.17 -8.50
CA TYR A 166 -20.17 -21.39 -7.88
C TYR A 166 -19.82 -21.94 -6.49
N SER A 167 -18.56 -22.30 -6.33
CA SER A 167 -17.99 -22.69 -5.05
C SER A 167 -17.96 -21.51 -4.08
N ILE A 168 -17.87 -21.81 -2.78
CA ILE A 168 -17.78 -20.79 -1.73
C ILE A 168 -16.55 -19.89 -1.95
N ASN A 169 -15.44 -20.46 -2.41
CA ASN A 169 -14.22 -19.71 -2.70
C ASN A 169 -14.40 -18.75 -3.89
N GLU A 170 -15.14 -19.16 -4.92
CA GLU A 170 -15.48 -18.27 -6.05
C GLU A 170 -16.38 -17.12 -5.60
N ILE A 171 -17.43 -17.41 -4.81
CA ILE A 171 -18.30 -16.37 -4.24
C ILE A 171 -17.50 -15.39 -3.38
N GLN A 172 -16.59 -15.91 -2.55
CA GLN A 172 -15.69 -15.07 -1.76
C GLN A 172 -14.80 -14.20 -2.64
N SER A 173 -14.22 -14.75 -3.71
CA SER A 173 -13.39 -13.98 -4.66
C SER A 173 -14.19 -12.85 -5.31
N LEU A 174 -15.41 -13.14 -5.77
CA LEU A 174 -16.32 -12.15 -6.36
C LEU A 174 -16.70 -11.06 -5.37
N LEU A 175 -16.96 -11.42 -4.11
CA LEU A 175 -17.21 -10.44 -3.05
C LEU A 175 -16.02 -9.49 -2.84
N ARG A 176 -14.78 -10.01 -2.89
CA ARG A 176 -13.57 -9.17 -2.77
C ARG A 176 -13.41 -8.21 -3.94
N ILE A 177 -13.79 -8.62 -5.14
CA ILE A 177 -13.80 -7.76 -6.34
C ILE A 177 -14.88 -6.67 -6.18
N ALA A 178 -16.10 -7.06 -5.79
CA ALA A 178 -17.21 -6.13 -5.60
C ALA A 178 -16.92 -5.05 -4.56
N GLU A 179 -16.23 -5.38 -3.46
CA GLU A 179 -15.76 -4.39 -2.47
C GLU A 179 -14.82 -3.33 -3.04
N GLY A 180 -14.19 -3.56 -4.19
CA GLY A 180 -13.40 -2.56 -4.91
C GLY A 180 -14.27 -1.61 -5.74
N TYR A 181 -15.40 -2.09 -6.26
CA TYR A 181 -16.36 -1.29 -7.03
C TYR A 181 -17.21 -0.38 -6.15
N THR A 182 -17.49 -0.78 -4.90
CA THR A 182 -18.42 -0.03 -4.03
C THR A 182 -18.06 1.45 -3.88
N SER A 183 -16.77 1.78 -3.74
CA SER A 183 -16.30 3.17 -3.63
C SER A 183 -16.59 4.03 -4.87
N LEU A 184 -16.74 3.41 -6.05
CA LEU A 184 -17.16 4.11 -7.26
C LEU A 184 -18.63 4.51 -7.19
N GLY A 185 -19.43 3.94 -6.29
CA GLY A 185 -20.81 4.33 -6.05
C GLY A 185 -20.98 5.41 -4.97
N ASP A 186 -19.90 5.93 -4.37
CA ASP A 186 -19.97 7.06 -3.42
C ASP A 186 -20.39 8.33 -4.15
N ALA A 187 -21.14 9.22 -3.51
CA ALA A 187 -21.60 10.45 -4.15
C ALA A 187 -20.42 11.34 -4.54
N LYS A 188 -19.43 11.46 -3.65
CA LYS A 188 -18.25 12.31 -3.81
C LYS A 188 -16.96 11.58 -3.47
N HIS A 189 -15.88 11.91 -4.18
CA HIS A 189 -14.53 11.50 -3.84
C HIS A 189 -13.77 12.74 -3.37
N TYR A 190 -13.61 12.87 -2.05
CA TYR A 190 -12.96 14.03 -1.45
C TYR A 190 -11.44 13.98 -1.58
N ALA A 191 -10.82 15.14 -1.82
CA ALA A 191 -9.42 15.33 -1.49
C ALA A 191 -9.23 15.34 0.02
N ILE A 192 -8.08 14.88 0.50
CA ILE A 192 -7.83 14.72 1.94
C ILE A 192 -6.72 15.66 2.38
N GLU A 193 -7.02 16.50 3.37
CA GLU A 193 -6.04 17.32 4.07
C GLU A 193 -5.91 16.85 5.52
N THR A 194 -4.69 16.83 6.05
CA THR A 194 -4.44 16.53 7.46
C THR A 194 -3.50 17.55 8.06
N ILE A 195 -4.00 18.25 9.07
CA ILE A 195 -3.35 19.29 9.85
C ILE A 195 -2.71 18.64 11.09
N THR A 196 -1.39 18.76 11.20
CA THR A 196 -0.59 18.18 12.28
C THR A 196 0.21 19.29 12.96
N PRO A 197 -0.08 19.63 14.23
CA PRO A 197 0.78 20.54 14.99
C PRO A 197 2.12 19.85 15.30
N ILE A 198 3.24 20.58 15.21
CA ILE A 198 4.55 20.04 15.57
C ILE A 198 5.07 20.69 16.86
N THR A 199 5.60 21.90 16.80
CA THR A 199 6.16 22.61 17.96
C THR A 199 5.93 24.11 17.82
N GLY A 200 5.55 24.77 18.92
CA GLY A 200 5.19 26.18 18.94
C GLY A 200 4.08 26.50 17.93
N ASP A 201 4.30 27.52 17.12
CA ASP A 201 3.32 28.03 16.14
C ASP A 201 3.42 27.39 14.75
N ARG A 202 4.05 26.20 14.66
CA ARG A 202 4.29 25.50 13.40
C ARG A 202 3.28 24.38 13.17
N ILE A 203 2.63 24.43 12.02
CA ILE A 203 1.63 23.47 11.58
C ILE A 203 2.09 22.84 10.28
N ILE A 204 1.94 21.53 10.16
CA ILE A 204 2.12 20.80 8.91
C ILE A 204 0.76 20.44 8.31
N ILE A 205 0.60 20.65 7.01
CA ILE A 205 -0.55 20.22 6.24
C ILE A 205 -0.09 19.18 5.22
N GLN A 206 -0.60 17.95 5.32
CA GLN A 206 -0.46 16.93 4.29
C GLN A 206 -1.74 16.90 3.45
N ALA A 207 -1.65 17.17 2.16
CA ALA A 207 -2.79 17.21 1.24
C ALA A 207 -2.61 16.19 0.10
N ASP A 208 -3.63 15.39 -0.17
CA ASP A 208 -3.67 14.42 -1.27
C ASP A 208 -4.91 14.66 -2.13
N TYR A 209 -4.67 15.04 -3.39
CA TYR A 209 -5.69 15.36 -4.39
C TYR A 209 -5.83 14.22 -5.39
N PRO A 210 -7.02 13.59 -5.53
CA PRO A 210 -7.21 12.48 -6.47
C PRO A 210 -6.82 12.84 -7.91
N ILE A 211 -6.14 11.91 -8.58
CA ILE A 211 -5.86 11.97 -10.02
C ILE A 211 -6.86 11.02 -10.70
N ALA A 212 -8.05 11.52 -10.99
CA ALA A 212 -9.15 10.72 -11.54
C ALA A 212 -9.41 10.95 -13.03
N GLY A 213 -8.95 12.08 -13.60
CA GLY A 213 -9.19 12.42 -15.01
C GLY A 213 -8.58 11.40 -15.99
N LEU A 214 -9.36 11.00 -17.00
CA LEU A 214 -8.98 10.00 -18.01
C LEU A 214 -8.42 10.64 -19.28
N THR A 215 -7.49 9.97 -19.94
CA THR A 215 -7.07 10.33 -21.32
C THR A 215 -8.12 9.92 -22.34
N GLU A 216 -8.16 10.57 -23.52
CA GLU A 216 -9.12 10.22 -24.57
C GLU A 216 -9.09 8.74 -24.98
N PRO A 217 -7.93 8.09 -25.19
CA PRO A 217 -7.90 6.65 -25.48
C PRO A 217 -8.47 5.78 -24.36
N GLN A 218 -8.32 6.20 -23.09
CA GLN A 218 -8.94 5.49 -21.97
C GLN A 218 -10.46 5.67 -21.98
N LYS A 219 -10.95 6.88 -22.26
CA LYS A 219 -12.40 7.15 -22.38
C LYS A 219 -13.01 6.32 -23.50
N GLU A 220 -12.39 6.31 -24.68
CA GLU A 220 -12.85 5.53 -25.82
C GLU A 220 -12.92 4.04 -25.50
N SER A 221 -11.86 3.48 -24.91
CA SER A 221 -11.81 2.06 -24.51
C SER A 221 -12.87 1.71 -23.45
N LEU A 222 -13.12 2.61 -22.50
CA LEU A 222 -14.13 2.42 -21.46
C LEU A 222 -15.56 2.65 -21.97
N GLN A 223 -15.76 3.46 -23.01
CA GLN A 223 -17.06 3.65 -23.68
C GLN A 223 -17.38 2.45 -24.59
N ASN A 224 -16.38 1.94 -25.31
CA ASN A 224 -16.48 0.80 -26.23
C ASN A 224 -16.15 -0.54 -25.58
N TYR A 225 -16.25 -0.63 -24.25
CA TYR A 225 -15.82 -1.77 -23.44
C TYR A 225 -16.36 -3.13 -23.91
N CYS A 226 -17.56 -3.19 -24.51
CA CYS A 226 -18.14 -4.45 -25.02
C CYS A 226 -17.26 -5.13 -26.09
N ASN A 227 -16.46 -4.34 -26.82
CA ASN A 227 -15.57 -4.83 -27.88
C ASN A 227 -14.15 -5.11 -27.37
N GLU A 228 -13.87 -4.80 -26.12
CA GLU A 228 -12.53 -4.87 -25.54
C GLU A 228 -12.24 -6.25 -24.92
N ASP A 229 -11.04 -6.78 -25.18
CA ASP A 229 -10.62 -8.08 -24.65
C ASP A 229 -10.52 -8.10 -23.14
N TRP A 230 -10.06 -7.00 -22.53
CA TRP A 230 -9.94 -6.90 -21.09
C TRP A 230 -11.30 -7.05 -20.38
N TYR A 231 -12.38 -6.53 -20.98
CA TYR A 231 -13.73 -6.60 -20.43
C TYR A 231 -14.34 -7.99 -20.65
N ARG A 232 -14.18 -8.56 -21.85
CA ARG A 232 -14.65 -9.93 -22.16
C ARG A 232 -13.98 -10.98 -21.28
N ALA A 233 -12.76 -10.72 -20.81
CA ALA A 233 -12.03 -11.58 -19.88
C ALA A 233 -12.53 -11.50 -18.42
N LEU A 234 -13.36 -10.52 -18.07
CA LEU A 234 -13.93 -10.40 -16.71
C LEU A 234 -14.98 -11.48 -16.47
N HIS A 235 -15.16 -11.86 -15.19
CA HIS A 235 -16.24 -12.75 -14.80
C HIS A 235 -17.61 -12.10 -15.10
N PRO A 236 -18.67 -12.84 -15.52
CA PRO A 236 -19.98 -12.25 -15.85
C PRO A 236 -20.58 -11.33 -14.76
N ILE A 237 -20.40 -11.68 -13.48
CA ILE A 237 -20.82 -10.82 -12.37
C ILE A 237 -19.96 -9.54 -12.29
N GLU A 238 -18.66 -9.63 -12.53
CA GLU A 238 -17.77 -8.46 -12.58
C GLU A 238 -18.09 -7.56 -13.78
N GLN A 239 -18.47 -8.14 -14.93
CA GLN A 239 -18.99 -7.40 -16.07
C GLN A 239 -20.22 -6.57 -15.68
N GLY A 240 -21.19 -7.17 -14.98
CA GLY A 240 -22.36 -6.45 -14.46
C GLY A 240 -22.00 -5.37 -13.42
N LEU A 241 -21.00 -5.60 -12.58
CA LEU A 241 -20.49 -4.59 -11.64
C LEU A 241 -19.85 -3.41 -12.39
N PHE A 242 -19.03 -3.69 -13.40
CA PHE A 242 -18.45 -2.66 -14.26
C PHE A 242 -19.54 -1.85 -14.94
N GLN A 243 -20.54 -2.48 -15.57
CA GLN A 243 -21.63 -1.79 -16.24
C GLN A 243 -22.39 -0.84 -15.32
N ARG A 244 -22.63 -1.26 -14.07
CA ARG A 244 -23.31 -0.45 -13.05
C ARG A 244 -22.50 0.80 -12.67
N HIS A 245 -21.17 0.72 -12.68
CA HIS A 245 -20.27 1.77 -12.18
C HIS A 245 -19.48 2.50 -13.28
N LYS A 246 -19.64 2.13 -14.55
CA LYS A 246 -18.82 2.68 -15.66
C LYS A 246 -18.94 4.19 -15.79
N ASP A 247 -20.13 4.75 -15.58
CA ASP A 247 -20.36 6.20 -15.73
C ASP A 247 -19.59 6.99 -14.67
N ALA A 248 -19.47 6.42 -13.46
CA ALA A 248 -18.64 6.97 -12.40
C ALA A 248 -17.16 6.97 -12.77
N ILE A 249 -16.67 5.92 -13.45
CA ILE A 249 -15.29 5.87 -13.95
C ILE A 249 -15.10 6.88 -15.09
N LEU A 250 -16.03 6.92 -16.05
CA LEU A 250 -15.99 7.78 -17.22
C LEU A 250 -16.06 9.27 -16.88
N SER A 251 -16.75 9.64 -15.80
CA SER A 251 -16.78 11.02 -15.28
C SER A 251 -15.37 11.57 -14.99
N GLY A 252 -14.42 10.69 -14.66
CA GLY A 252 -13.08 11.08 -14.25
C GLY A 252 -13.05 11.82 -12.91
N GLU A 253 -14.09 11.71 -12.09
CA GLU A 253 -14.19 12.38 -10.78
C GLU A 253 -13.75 11.48 -9.62
N ARG A 254 -13.66 10.16 -9.82
CA ARG A 254 -13.38 9.18 -8.77
C ARG A 254 -12.09 8.41 -9.06
N SER A 255 -11.14 8.41 -8.12
CA SER A 255 -9.98 7.52 -8.22
C SER A 255 -10.42 6.06 -8.05
N VAL A 256 -9.93 5.21 -8.94
CA VAL A 256 -10.27 3.78 -8.96
C VAL A 256 -9.50 3.01 -7.88
N SER A 257 -10.19 2.08 -7.21
CA SER A 257 -9.58 1.26 -6.15
C SER A 257 -8.43 0.39 -6.66
N THR A 258 -7.42 0.21 -5.81
CA THR A 258 -6.28 -0.71 -6.04
C THR A 258 -6.65 -2.17 -6.34
N VAL A 259 -7.88 -2.58 -6.01
CA VAL A 259 -8.38 -3.95 -6.22
C VAL A 259 -8.78 -4.18 -7.68
N LEU A 260 -9.22 -3.13 -8.37
CA LEU A 260 -9.76 -3.19 -9.74
C LEU A 260 -8.65 -3.17 -10.80
N ARG A 261 -7.71 -4.12 -10.70
CA ARG A 261 -6.49 -4.15 -11.53
C ARG A 261 -6.74 -4.53 -12.99
N SER A 262 -7.88 -5.14 -13.26
CA SER A 262 -8.32 -5.57 -14.59
C SER A 262 -8.86 -4.41 -15.43
N ILE A 263 -9.29 -3.31 -14.79
CA ILE A 263 -9.81 -2.11 -15.47
C ILE A 263 -8.62 -1.25 -15.96
N PRO A 264 -8.61 -0.80 -17.22
CA PRO A 264 -7.49 -0.09 -17.85
C PRO A 264 -7.42 1.40 -17.45
N CYS A 265 -7.26 1.67 -16.16
CA CYS A 265 -7.15 3.02 -15.61
C CYS A 265 -6.08 3.10 -14.52
N LEU A 266 -5.63 4.32 -14.24
CA LEU A 266 -4.76 4.59 -13.12
C LEU A 266 -5.54 4.44 -11.81
N ARG A 267 -4.92 3.80 -10.82
CA ARG A 267 -5.57 3.43 -9.56
C ARG A 267 -4.86 4.05 -8.38
N ASN A 268 -5.64 4.38 -7.36
CA ASN A 268 -5.17 4.95 -6.09
C ASN A 268 -4.12 6.04 -6.30
N ALA A 269 -4.44 6.97 -7.19
CA ALA A 269 -3.52 8.00 -7.64
C ALA A 269 -3.88 9.35 -7.05
N TYR A 270 -2.89 10.00 -6.44
CA TYR A 270 -3.02 11.29 -5.80
C TYR A 270 -1.82 12.17 -6.12
N TYR A 271 -2.08 13.46 -6.32
CA TYR A 271 -1.06 14.48 -6.23
C TYR A 271 -0.94 14.89 -4.77
N LYS A 272 0.23 14.68 -4.19
CA LYS A 272 0.52 14.94 -2.78
C LYS A 272 1.30 16.23 -2.63
N GLU A 273 0.91 17.03 -1.65
CA GLU A 273 1.59 18.26 -1.27
C GLU A 273 1.73 18.32 0.26
N VAL A 274 2.93 18.64 0.74
CA VAL A 274 3.21 18.82 2.16
C VAL A 274 3.62 20.26 2.38
N LYS A 275 2.88 20.98 3.22
CA LYS A 275 3.11 22.39 3.53
C LYS A 275 3.43 22.58 4.99
N GLU A 276 4.27 23.55 5.28
CA GLU A 276 4.39 24.15 6.60
C GLU A 276 3.65 25.49 6.61
N VAL A 277 2.84 25.72 7.64
CA VAL A 277 2.24 27.00 7.96
C VAL A 277 2.87 27.50 9.25
N ARG A 278 3.41 28.72 9.22
CA ARG A 278 3.92 29.41 10.40
C ARG A 278 3.11 30.67 10.63
N LYS A 279 2.51 30.79 11.81
CA LYS A 279 1.95 32.08 12.25
C LYS A 279 3.09 33.04 12.51
N ASN A 280 3.10 34.19 11.84
CA ASN A 280 4.02 35.25 12.23
C ASN A 280 3.43 36.04 13.42
N PRO A 281 4.25 36.77 14.19
CA PRO A 281 3.78 37.61 15.30
C PRO A 281 2.81 38.74 14.88
N ALA A 282 2.77 39.07 13.59
CA ALA A 282 1.85 40.06 13.00
C ALA A 282 0.51 39.44 12.55
N GLY A 283 0.27 38.15 12.80
CA GLY A 283 -0.96 37.43 12.46
C GLY A 283 -1.06 36.95 10.99
N LEU A 284 -0.01 37.11 10.18
CA LEU A 284 0.03 36.60 8.81
C LEU A 284 0.70 35.21 8.77
N ASP A 285 0.01 34.28 8.13
CA ASP A 285 0.51 32.92 7.91
C ASP A 285 1.53 32.89 6.76
N THR A 286 2.73 32.40 7.03
CA THR A 286 3.70 32.05 5.99
C THR A 286 3.54 30.59 5.60
N ILE A 287 3.27 30.33 4.33
CA ILE A 287 3.07 28.97 3.79
C ILE A 287 4.30 28.57 2.97
N THR A 288 4.94 27.45 3.32
CA THR A 288 6.09 26.90 2.61
C THR A 288 5.79 25.48 2.12
N VAL A 289 5.94 25.22 0.83
CA VAL A 289 5.82 23.86 0.27
C VAL A 289 7.11 23.09 0.58
N LEU A 290 6.99 22.01 1.34
CA LEU A 290 8.11 21.19 1.76
C LEU A 290 8.44 20.12 0.73
N ASN A 291 7.39 19.42 0.27
CA ASN A 291 7.41 18.33 -0.71
C ASN A 291 6.19 18.42 -1.63
N SER A 292 6.35 18.01 -2.89
CA SER A 292 5.21 17.77 -3.79
C SER A 292 5.49 16.63 -4.76
N TYR A 293 4.69 15.57 -4.79
CA TYR A 293 4.97 14.39 -5.62
C TYR A 293 3.68 13.63 -5.92
N ILE A 294 3.74 12.68 -6.83
CA ILE A 294 2.61 11.81 -7.14
C ILE A 294 2.74 10.50 -6.39
N HIS A 295 1.63 10.03 -5.85
CA HIS A 295 1.46 8.70 -5.30
C HIS A 295 0.52 7.92 -6.23
N SER A 296 0.89 6.72 -6.67
CA SER A 296 -0.05 5.86 -7.41
C SER A 296 0.17 4.36 -7.17
N ALA A 297 -0.84 3.56 -7.52
CA ALA A 297 -0.61 2.15 -7.80
C ALA A 297 0.33 1.97 -9.01
N ALA A 298 0.79 0.74 -9.22
CA ALA A 298 1.55 0.39 -10.41
C ALA A 298 0.78 0.71 -11.71
N LEU A 299 1.51 1.21 -12.71
CA LEU A 299 0.96 1.51 -14.04
C LEU A 299 0.42 0.25 -14.73
N SER A 300 1.08 -0.90 -14.51
CA SER A 300 0.71 -2.19 -15.08
C SER A 300 -0.66 -2.69 -14.56
N GLY A 301 -1.51 -3.19 -15.44
CA GLY A 301 -2.70 -3.96 -15.06
C GLY A 301 -2.43 -5.46 -14.86
N THR A 302 -3.51 -6.24 -14.73
CA THR A 302 -3.47 -7.71 -14.55
C THR A 302 -3.88 -8.49 -15.81
N GLN A 303 -3.90 -7.85 -16.97
CA GLN A 303 -4.26 -8.50 -18.23
C GLN A 303 -3.30 -9.66 -18.53
N LYS A 304 -3.82 -10.74 -19.12
CA LYS A 304 -3.04 -11.96 -19.38
C LYS A 304 -2.00 -11.73 -20.48
N ASP A 305 -2.45 -11.08 -21.54
CA ASP A 305 -1.61 -10.69 -22.67
C ASP A 305 -0.61 -9.59 -22.26
N LYS A 306 0.61 -9.69 -22.80
CA LYS A 306 1.69 -8.75 -22.55
C LYS A 306 1.41 -7.41 -23.25
N GLU A 307 0.96 -7.43 -24.48
CA GLU A 307 0.76 -6.22 -25.30
C GLU A 307 -0.29 -5.30 -24.68
N THR A 308 -1.45 -5.86 -24.32
CA THR A 308 -2.53 -5.17 -23.60
C THR A 308 -2.04 -4.61 -22.27
N ARG A 309 -1.19 -5.33 -21.52
CA ARG A 309 -0.63 -4.80 -20.27
C ARG A 309 0.27 -3.59 -20.50
N GLU A 310 1.11 -3.65 -21.53
CA GLU A 310 2.01 -2.56 -21.91
C GLU A 310 1.21 -1.34 -22.38
N GLU A 311 0.18 -1.56 -23.20
CA GLU A 311 -0.74 -0.51 -23.64
C GLU A 311 -1.45 0.16 -22.45
N VAL A 312 -2.00 -0.61 -21.52
CA VAL A 312 -2.62 -0.07 -20.30
C VAL A 312 -1.62 0.74 -19.49
N ALA A 313 -0.38 0.26 -19.35
CA ALA A 313 0.66 0.99 -18.63
C ALA A 313 1.05 2.30 -19.34
N GLN A 314 1.14 2.31 -20.67
CA GLN A 314 1.40 3.52 -21.47
C GLN A 314 0.27 4.54 -21.31
N ARG A 315 -0.98 4.10 -21.40
CA ARG A 315 -2.17 4.96 -21.17
C ARG A 315 -2.17 5.54 -19.75
N ASN A 316 -1.84 4.73 -18.75
CA ASN A 316 -1.72 5.17 -17.36
C ASN A 316 -0.55 6.15 -17.14
N TYR A 317 0.58 5.95 -17.83
CA TYR A 317 1.69 6.90 -17.80
C TYR A 317 1.28 8.25 -18.41
N LYS A 318 0.60 8.23 -19.57
CA LYS A 318 0.07 9.43 -20.21
C LYS A 318 -0.89 10.20 -19.31
N GLN A 319 -1.75 9.50 -18.58
CA GLN A 319 -2.66 10.09 -17.59
C GLN A 319 -1.90 10.86 -16.48
N LEU A 320 -0.76 10.34 -16.03
CA LEU A 320 0.10 11.05 -15.08
C LEU A 320 0.72 12.30 -15.70
N CYS A 321 1.22 12.20 -16.93
CA CYS A 321 1.81 13.35 -17.64
C CYS A 321 0.80 14.48 -17.87
N THR A 322 -0.48 14.17 -18.13
CA THR A 322 -1.51 15.20 -18.30
C THR A 322 -1.85 15.94 -17.00
N ARG A 323 -1.57 15.35 -15.83
CA ARG A 323 -1.91 15.97 -14.54
C ARG A 323 -0.95 17.09 -14.15
N VAL A 324 0.30 17.02 -14.61
CA VAL A 324 1.36 17.99 -14.31
C VAL A 324 2.02 18.39 -15.64
N PRO A 325 1.30 19.11 -16.52
CA PRO A 325 1.72 19.32 -17.90
C PRO A 325 3.03 20.10 -18.04
N ASP A 326 3.39 20.90 -17.04
CA ASP A 326 4.60 21.74 -17.06
C ASP A 326 5.86 21.01 -16.56
N ARG A 327 5.76 19.72 -16.20
CA ARG A 327 6.89 18.95 -15.66
C ARG A 327 7.00 17.57 -16.30
N ASN A 328 8.23 17.10 -16.47
CA ASN A 328 8.50 15.73 -16.85
C ASN A 328 8.17 14.78 -15.69
N ILE A 329 7.46 13.68 -15.96
CA ILE A 329 7.12 12.69 -14.93
C ILE A 329 8.16 11.57 -14.89
N ASP A 330 8.84 11.46 -13.74
CA ASP A 330 9.69 10.33 -13.39
C ASP A 330 8.89 9.28 -12.62
N ILE A 331 9.01 8.00 -12.99
CA ILE A 331 8.36 6.90 -12.28
C ILE A 331 9.36 6.18 -11.40
N MET A 332 9.18 6.26 -10.09
CA MET A 332 9.87 5.42 -9.12
C MET A 332 9.03 4.22 -8.73
N THR A 333 9.47 3.03 -9.11
CA THR A 333 8.87 1.77 -8.66
C THR A 333 9.61 1.17 -7.47
N LEU A 334 8.85 0.80 -6.43
CA LEU A 334 9.32 0.12 -5.22
C LEU A 334 9.26 -1.43 -5.36
N CYS A 335 8.92 -1.89 -6.56
CA CYS A 335 8.77 -3.28 -6.94
C CYS A 335 10.11 -3.95 -7.26
N SER A 336 10.17 -5.27 -7.09
CA SER A 336 11.37 -6.06 -7.38
C SER A 336 11.23 -6.83 -8.67
N ARG A 337 12.26 -6.75 -9.52
CA ARG A 337 12.41 -7.54 -10.73
C ARG A 337 13.37 -8.69 -10.49
N VAL A 338 12.83 -9.91 -10.44
CA VAL A 338 13.56 -11.12 -10.11
C VAL A 338 13.90 -11.91 -11.37
N PRO A 339 15.19 -12.25 -11.60
CA PRO A 339 15.59 -13.12 -12.70
C PRO A 339 14.94 -14.51 -12.59
N GLY A 340 14.61 -15.13 -13.72
CA GLY A 340 14.07 -16.50 -13.73
C GLY A 340 12.62 -16.62 -13.25
N GLN A 341 11.84 -15.53 -13.24
CA GLN A 341 10.43 -15.58 -12.84
C GLN A 341 9.64 -16.64 -13.62
N ALA A 342 9.84 -16.78 -14.93
CA ALA A 342 9.15 -17.79 -15.73
C ALA A 342 9.39 -19.22 -15.23
N PHE A 343 10.61 -19.52 -14.76
CA PHE A 343 10.93 -20.80 -14.14
C PHE A 343 10.17 -20.96 -12.81
N LEU A 344 10.17 -19.91 -11.97
CA LEU A 344 9.46 -19.93 -10.68
C LEU A 344 7.93 -19.94 -10.85
N GLU A 345 7.39 -19.35 -11.90
CA GLU A 345 5.96 -19.44 -12.26
C GLU A 345 5.58 -20.85 -12.67
N ARG A 346 6.44 -21.51 -13.46
CA ARG A 346 6.20 -22.88 -13.92
C ARG A 346 6.26 -23.89 -12.79
N HIS A 347 7.23 -23.76 -11.87
CA HIS A 347 7.48 -24.77 -10.83
C HIS A 347 6.92 -24.39 -9.45
N PHE A 348 6.72 -23.09 -9.18
CA PHE A 348 6.23 -22.57 -7.90
C PHE A 348 5.19 -21.43 -8.09
N PRO A 349 4.10 -21.66 -8.84
CA PRO A 349 3.14 -20.62 -9.23
C PRO A 349 2.52 -19.86 -8.03
N LYS A 350 2.31 -20.56 -6.90
CA LYS A 350 1.81 -19.96 -5.65
C LYS A 350 2.81 -18.99 -5.01
N LEU A 351 4.11 -19.31 -5.06
CA LEU A 351 5.20 -18.44 -4.59
C LEU A 351 5.38 -17.23 -5.52
N SER A 352 5.16 -17.43 -6.82
CA SER A 352 5.31 -16.38 -7.82
C SER A 352 4.29 -15.26 -7.71
N SER A 353 3.01 -15.62 -7.68
CA SER A 353 1.89 -14.68 -7.69
C SER A 353 1.86 -13.71 -6.50
N THR A 354 2.48 -14.10 -5.38
CA THR A 354 2.53 -13.33 -4.13
C THR A 354 3.78 -12.49 -3.95
N ILE A 355 4.92 -12.89 -4.53
CA ILE A 355 6.22 -12.28 -4.19
C ILE A 355 6.88 -11.57 -5.39
N PHE A 356 6.61 -11.99 -6.64
CA PHE A 356 7.27 -11.39 -7.81
C PHE A 356 6.49 -10.21 -8.37
N ASP A 357 7.18 -9.07 -8.42
CA ASP A 357 6.71 -7.84 -9.07
C ASP A 357 7.38 -7.65 -10.45
N THR A 358 8.03 -8.67 -11.00
CA THR A 358 8.80 -8.57 -12.26
C THR A 358 7.94 -8.10 -13.43
N HIS A 359 6.74 -8.65 -13.61
CA HIS A 359 5.82 -8.18 -14.66
C HIS A 359 5.48 -6.69 -14.48
N ILE A 360 5.38 -6.20 -13.24
CA ILE A 360 5.12 -4.78 -12.96
C ILE A 360 6.30 -3.94 -13.44
N VAL A 361 7.52 -4.33 -13.06
CA VAL A 361 8.73 -3.60 -13.44
C VAL A 361 8.95 -3.62 -14.94
N ASP A 362 8.77 -4.77 -15.59
CA ASP A 362 8.97 -4.94 -17.03
C ASP A 362 7.93 -4.15 -17.83
N THR A 363 6.66 -4.22 -17.45
CA THR A 363 5.59 -3.45 -18.11
C THR A 363 5.77 -1.94 -17.88
N THR A 364 6.20 -1.53 -16.69
CA THR A 364 6.51 -0.11 -16.41
C THR A 364 7.68 0.36 -17.26
N ALA A 365 8.72 -0.46 -17.43
CA ALA A 365 9.87 -0.13 -18.27
C ALA A 365 9.54 -0.05 -19.76
N ALA A 366 8.55 -0.82 -20.23
CA ALA A 366 8.05 -0.70 -21.60
C ALA A 366 7.18 0.54 -21.83
N ALA A 367 6.56 1.07 -20.78
CA ALA A 367 5.65 2.21 -20.85
C ALA A 367 6.31 3.57 -20.61
N VAL A 368 7.46 3.60 -19.94
CA VAL A 368 8.12 4.81 -19.46
C VAL A 368 9.50 4.95 -20.13
N PRO A 369 9.87 6.14 -20.63
CA PRO A 369 11.22 6.38 -21.15
C PRO A 369 12.30 5.97 -20.13
N GLU A 370 13.41 5.40 -20.59
CA GLU A 370 14.44 4.82 -19.70
C GLU A 370 15.08 5.88 -18.77
N GLU A 371 15.21 7.10 -19.24
CA GLU A 371 15.65 8.27 -18.49
C GLU A 371 14.70 8.65 -17.36
N ASN A 372 13.40 8.37 -17.51
CA ASN A 372 12.34 8.69 -16.56
C ASN A 372 12.04 7.54 -15.60
N LEU A 373 12.71 6.39 -15.73
CA LEU A 373 12.46 5.21 -14.90
C LEU A 373 13.46 5.07 -13.75
N ILE A 374 12.92 4.92 -12.54
CA ILE A 374 13.67 4.70 -11.30
C ILE A 374 13.19 3.40 -10.66
N ILE A 375 14.11 2.47 -10.39
CA ILE A 375 13.83 1.15 -9.79
C ILE A 375 14.56 1.05 -8.46
N ILE A 376 13.81 1.09 -7.35
CA ILE A 376 14.33 0.98 -5.99
C ILE A 376 13.56 -0.11 -5.24
N PRO A 377 13.96 -1.37 -5.38
CA PRO A 377 13.23 -2.47 -4.78
C PRO A 377 13.31 -2.37 -3.26
N THR A 378 12.17 -2.36 -2.57
CA THR A 378 12.13 -2.27 -1.09
C THR A 378 11.72 -3.58 -0.42
N ASN A 379 11.14 -4.54 -1.15
CA ASN A 379 10.72 -5.81 -0.59
C ASN A 379 11.91 -6.74 -0.25
N ILE A 380 11.61 -7.94 0.27
CA ILE A 380 12.63 -8.94 0.65
C ILE A 380 13.46 -9.44 -0.53
N LEU A 381 12.98 -9.30 -1.77
CA LEU A 381 13.69 -9.72 -2.98
C LEU A 381 14.61 -8.64 -3.55
N ARG A 382 14.77 -7.52 -2.86
CA ARG A 382 15.68 -6.43 -3.27
C ARG A 382 17.14 -6.87 -3.41
N CYS A 383 17.54 -7.94 -2.71
CA CYS A 383 18.87 -8.49 -2.80
C CYS A 383 19.19 -9.14 -4.16
N ILE A 384 18.17 -9.56 -4.92
CA ILE A 384 18.34 -10.19 -6.22
C ILE A 384 17.84 -9.34 -7.39
N SER A 385 17.11 -8.25 -7.09
CA SER A 385 16.61 -7.32 -8.10
C SER A 385 17.69 -6.36 -8.61
N LYS A 386 17.68 -6.10 -9.93
CA LYS A 386 18.39 -4.94 -10.50
C LYS A 386 17.76 -3.65 -9.95
N ASN A 387 18.55 -2.59 -9.81
CA ASN A 387 18.12 -1.29 -9.30
C ASN A 387 18.85 -0.15 -10.03
N THR A 388 18.28 1.05 -10.00
CA THR A 388 18.84 2.26 -10.63
C THR A 388 19.42 3.24 -9.61
N ILE A 389 19.63 2.82 -8.36
CA ILE A 389 20.03 3.69 -7.23
C ILE A 389 21.21 4.60 -7.60
N LYS A 390 22.26 4.06 -8.25
CA LYS A 390 23.44 4.84 -8.66
C LYS A 390 23.07 5.95 -9.66
N LYS A 391 22.27 5.65 -10.68
CA LYS A 391 21.82 6.59 -11.73
C LYS A 391 20.96 7.69 -11.11
N SER A 392 19.94 7.32 -10.36
CA SER A 392 18.98 8.27 -9.77
C SER A 392 19.63 9.17 -8.71
N CYS A 393 20.51 8.64 -7.86
CA CYS A 393 21.25 9.47 -6.90
C CYS A 393 22.20 10.45 -7.60
N LYS A 394 22.84 10.04 -8.70
CA LYS A 394 23.71 10.94 -9.49
C LYS A 394 22.94 12.16 -10.01
N ALA A 395 21.70 11.97 -10.49
CA ALA A 395 20.84 13.07 -10.94
C ALA A 395 20.60 14.09 -9.81
N VAL A 396 20.24 13.62 -8.61
CA VAL A 396 20.08 14.48 -7.43
C VAL A 396 21.37 15.22 -7.07
N PHE A 397 22.52 14.54 -7.11
CA PHE A 397 23.80 15.20 -6.81
C PHE A 397 24.15 16.28 -7.82
N SER A 398 23.98 16.00 -9.11
CA SER A 398 24.20 16.97 -10.17
C SER A 398 23.27 18.17 -10.05
N GLY A 399 21.97 17.93 -9.82
CA GLY A 399 20.99 19.00 -9.62
C GLY A 399 21.26 19.84 -8.37
N TYR A 400 21.71 19.22 -7.27
CA TYR A 400 22.10 19.95 -6.08
C TYR A 400 23.30 20.86 -6.31
N ILE A 401 24.34 20.36 -7.01
CA ILE A 401 25.53 21.15 -7.33
C ILE A 401 25.18 22.33 -8.23
N SER A 402 24.39 22.11 -9.29
CA SER A 402 24.01 23.15 -10.24
C SER A 402 23.09 24.20 -9.62
N ASN A 403 22.04 23.79 -8.90
CA ASN A 403 21.02 24.72 -8.41
C ASN A 403 21.53 25.61 -7.27
N HIS A 404 22.56 25.17 -6.55
CA HIS A 404 23.16 25.92 -5.43
C HIS A 404 24.52 26.53 -5.78
N LEU A 405 24.94 26.47 -7.05
CA LEU A 405 26.21 27.03 -7.57
C LEU A 405 27.42 26.61 -6.70
N LEU A 406 27.46 25.35 -6.26
CA LEU A 406 28.45 24.92 -5.27
C LEU A 406 29.88 24.93 -5.80
N GLU A 407 30.07 24.87 -7.11
CA GLU A 407 31.39 24.96 -7.75
C GLU A 407 32.00 26.36 -7.64
N GLU A 408 31.15 27.38 -7.52
CA GLU A 408 31.55 28.80 -7.42
C GLU A 408 31.81 29.22 -5.97
N LYS A 409 31.32 28.46 -4.98
CA LYS A 409 31.48 28.76 -3.56
C LYS A 409 32.85 28.30 -3.05
N GLU A 410 33.71 29.25 -2.68
CA GLU A 410 34.98 28.96 -2.00
C GLU A 410 34.73 28.17 -0.69
N GLY A 411 35.56 27.16 -0.43
CA GLY A 411 35.47 26.31 0.76
C GLY A 411 34.56 25.09 0.64
N LEU A 412 33.78 24.94 -0.44
CA LEU A 412 32.88 23.77 -0.65
C LEU A 412 33.44 22.71 -1.62
N GLN A 413 34.70 22.83 -2.05
CA GLN A 413 35.32 21.92 -3.03
C GLN A 413 35.33 20.46 -2.56
N ASP A 414 35.52 20.21 -1.26
CA ASP A 414 35.49 18.85 -0.72
C ASP A 414 34.09 18.22 -0.74
N LEU A 415 33.03 19.03 -0.59
CA LEU A 415 31.66 18.59 -0.75
C LEU A 415 31.40 18.19 -2.21
N VAL A 416 31.72 19.07 -3.16
CA VAL A 416 31.57 18.80 -4.60
C VAL A 416 32.34 17.53 -4.97
N LYS A 417 33.60 17.42 -4.57
CA LYS A 417 34.46 16.25 -4.80
C LYS A 417 33.87 14.97 -4.23
N TYR A 418 33.29 15.00 -3.03
CA TYR A 418 32.65 13.82 -2.43
C TYR A 418 31.42 13.35 -3.23
N LEU A 419 30.64 14.30 -3.76
CA LEU A 419 29.42 14.02 -4.51
C LEU A 419 29.71 13.53 -5.94
N THR A 420 30.75 14.05 -6.61
CA THR A 420 31.03 13.79 -8.03
C THR A 420 32.06 12.68 -8.28
N LYS A 421 33.08 12.53 -7.42
CA LYS A 421 34.22 11.64 -7.69
C LYS A 421 33.82 10.17 -7.74
N ASP A 422 34.44 9.40 -8.65
CA ASP A 422 34.22 7.95 -8.74
C ASP A 422 34.59 7.27 -7.41
N PRO A 423 33.74 6.38 -6.87
CA PRO A 423 34.00 5.66 -5.64
C PRO A 423 35.27 4.80 -5.60
N SER A 424 35.85 4.44 -6.75
CA SER A 424 37.13 3.69 -6.84
C SER A 424 38.33 4.53 -6.43
N PHE A 425 38.26 5.86 -6.63
CA PHE A 425 39.35 6.81 -6.37
C PHE A 425 39.11 7.68 -5.12
N LEU A 426 38.11 7.31 -4.31
CA LEU A 426 37.70 8.07 -3.13
C LEU A 426 38.12 7.33 -1.86
N ASP A 427 38.99 7.94 -1.05
CA ASP A 427 39.12 7.57 0.35
C ASP A 427 37.81 7.91 1.07
N ARG A 428 36.93 6.91 1.17
CA ARG A 428 35.54 7.11 1.60
C ARG A 428 35.44 7.68 3.02
N GLY A 429 36.38 7.32 3.90
CA GLY A 429 36.36 7.75 5.30
C GLY A 429 36.81 9.20 5.45
N ASN A 430 37.93 9.55 4.81
CA ASN A 430 38.45 10.92 4.86
C ASN A 430 37.61 11.89 4.05
N ALA A 431 37.16 11.52 2.84
CA ALA A 431 36.34 12.39 2.01
C ALA A 431 34.95 12.65 2.64
N LEU A 432 34.34 11.65 3.28
CA LEU A 432 33.08 11.87 4.02
C LEU A 432 33.28 12.84 5.19
N ARG A 433 34.39 12.72 5.93
CA ARG A 433 34.71 13.63 7.03
C ARG A 433 34.94 15.05 6.52
N ALA A 434 35.77 15.21 5.48
CA ALA A 434 36.03 16.50 4.85
C ALA A 434 34.75 17.17 4.34
N ALA A 435 33.90 16.43 3.60
CA ALA A 435 32.62 16.93 3.12
C ALA A 435 31.70 17.38 4.28
N LYS A 436 31.67 16.65 5.40
CA LYS A 436 30.91 17.08 6.59
C LYS A 436 31.50 18.33 7.24
N VAL A 437 32.83 18.41 7.35
CA VAL A 437 33.50 19.57 7.96
C VAL A 437 33.11 20.85 7.22
N VAL A 438 33.15 20.85 5.88
CA VAL A 438 32.78 22.03 5.09
C VAL A 438 31.30 22.38 5.18
N THR A 439 30.39 21.42 5.43
CA THR A 439 28.98 21.78 5.67
C THR A 439 28.75 22.58 6.96
N TYR A 440 29.69 22.57 7.91
CA TYR A 440 29.57 23.41 9.11
C TYR A 440 29.85 24.88 8.84
N SER A 441 30.48 25.24 7.72
CA SER A 441 30.69 26.62 7.31
C SER A 441 29.48 27.25 6.60
N LEU A 442 28.43 26.47 6.31
CA LEU A 442 27.18 26.99 5.77
C LEU A 442 26.43 27.75 6.87
N GLU A 443 26.15 29.03 6.63
CA GLU A 443 25.48 29.92 7.59
C GLU A 443 24.01 29.57 7.77
N ASP A 444 23.28 29.29 6.67
CA ASP A 444 21.88 28.91 6.73
C ASP A 444 21.72 27.48 7.29
N PRO A 445 21.04 27.30 8.45
CA PRO A 445 20.76 25.99 9.01
C PRO A 445 20.00 25.07 8.05
N ARG A 446 19.17 25.61 7.16
CA ARG A 446 18.39 24.82 6.18
C ARG A 446 19.28 24.32 5.05
N GLU A 447 20.12 25.19 4.48
CA GLU A 447 21.12 24.80 3.47
C GLU A 447 22.09 23.76 4.04
N LYS A 448 22.53 23.94 5.30
CA LYS A 448 23.34 22.97 6.02
C LYS A 448 22.66 21.61 6.17
N MET A 449 21.40 21.59 6.59
CA MET A 449 20.64 20.35 6.70
C MET A 449 20.45 19.67 5.35
N LEU A 450 20.15 20.42 4.28
CA LEU A 450 20.07 19.90 2.92
C LEU A 450 21.40 19.25 2.48
N ALA A 451 22.53 19.93 2.70
CA ALA A 451 23.85 19.41 2.36
C ALA A 451 24.15 18.09 3.10
N LEU A 452 23.83 18.02 4.40
CA LEU A 452 24.01 16.82 5.21
C LEU A 452 23.17 15.63 4.70
N GLU A 453 21.94 15.87 4.26
CA GLU A 453 21.09 14.82 3.70
C GLU A 453 21.56 14.36 2.32
N VAL A 454 22.07 15.26 1.48
CA VAL A 454 22.69 14.90 0.19
C VAL A 454 23.96 14.05 0.41
N ILE A 455 24.80 14.40 1.40
CA ILE A 455 25.96 13.59 1.83
C ILE A 455 25.51 12.21 2.30
N GLU A 456 24.45 12.13 3.11
CA GLU A 456 23.93 10.86 3.61
C GLU A 456 23.36 9.98 2.49
N LEU A 457 22.67 10.57 1.50
CA LEU A 457 22.19 9.88 0.31
C LEU A 457 23.36 9.30 -0.49
N ARG A 458 24.44 10.07 -0.67
CA ARG A 458 25.67 9.59 -1.29
C ARG A 458 26.24 8.40 -0.51
N ARG A 459 26.38 8.51 0.81
CA ARG A 459 26.89 7.41 1.64
C ARG A 459 26.03 6.14 1.54
N LEU A 460 24.71 6.27 1.50
CA LEU A 460 23.79 5.14 1.35
C LEU A 460 23.85 4.53 -0.06
N SER A 461 23.88 5.34 -1.11
CA SER A 461 23.96 4.86 -2.49
C SER A 461 25.26 4.09 -2.76
N LEU A 462 26.39 4.51 -2.17
CA LEU A 462 27.65 3.76 -2.24
C LEU A 462 27.59 2.38 -1.58
N LYS A 463 26.68 2.19 -0.62
CA LYS A 463 26.49 0.92 0.09
C LYS A 463 25.44 0.03 -0.57
N GLN A 464 24.44 0.61 -1.23
CA GLN A 464 23.28 -0.11 -1.78
C GLN A 464 23.24 -0.23 -3.31
N SER A 465 24.19 0.38 -4.02
CA SER A 465 24.28 0.24 -5.48
C SER A 465 25.04 -1.01 -5.93
N GLY A 466 24.67 -1.53 -7.11
CA GLY A 466 25.38 -2.61 -7.79
C GLY A 466 25.35 -3.96 -7.07
N TRP A 467 26.34 -4.82 -7.38
CA TRP A 467 26.43 -6.17 -6.81
C TRP A 467 26.71 -6.18 -5.30
N ARG A 468 27.61 -5.30 -4.82
CA ARG A 468 27.87 -5.16 -3.38
C ARG A 468 26.62 -4.71 -2.61
N GLY A 469 25.81 -3.82 -3.19
CA GLY A 469 24.54 -3.40 -2.60
C GLY A 469 23.53 -4.54 -2.46
N ARG A 470 23.42 -5.37 -3.50
CA ARG A 470 22.62 -6.59 -3.48
C ARG A 470 23.05 -7.56 -2.38
N PHE A 471 24.35 -7.79 -2.22
CA PHE A 471 24.90 -8.59 -1.11
C PHE A 471 24.62 -7.97 0.25
N ASN A 472 24.83 -6.66 0.41
CA ASN A 472 24.50 -5.95 1.66
C ASN A 472 23.02 -6.05 2.02
N SER A 473 22.13 -5.94 1.02
CA SER A 473 20.70 -6.14 1.18
C SER A 473 20.38 -7.57 1.62
N PHE A 474 21.04 -8.59 1.06
CA PHE A 474 20.89 -9.98 1.50
C PHE A 474 21.27 -10.15 2.97
N ILE A 475 22.43 -9.63 3.39
CA ILE A 475 22.85 -9.65 4.79
C ILE A 475 21.84 -8.91 5.67
N GLU A 476 21.33 -7.76 5.25
CA GLU A 476 20.28 -7.03 5.98
C GLU A 476 19.01 -7.85 6.18
N ILE A 477 18.59 -8.61 5.17
CA ILE A 477 17.40 -9.47 5.23
C ILE A 477 17.62 -10.61 6.21
N ILE A 478 18.72 -11.35 6.09
CA ILE A 478 19.02 -12.49 6.97
C ILE A 478 19.22 -12.06 8.41
N THR A 479 19.89 -10.92 8.62
CA THR A 479 20.15 -10.42 9.97
C THR A 479 18.98 -9.62 10.54
N ALA A 480 17.91 -9.37 9.77
CA ALA A 480 16.77 -8.57 10.22
C ALA A 480 16.11 -9.13 11.49
N PRO A 481 15.83 -10.45 11.62
CA PRO A 481 15.20 -11.02 12.83
C PRO A 481 16.07 -10.88 14.08
N PHE A 482 17.40 -10.81 13.92
CA PHE A 482 18.36 -10.77 15.03
C PHE A 482 18.76 -9.35 15.44
N ARG A 483 18.32 -8.34 14.69
CA ARG A 483 18.64 -6.94 14.99
C ARG A 483 17.51 -6.33 15.81
N ARG A 484 17.88 -5.55 16.83
CA ARG A 484 16.94 -4.68 17.55
C ARG A 484 16.27 -3.64 16.63
N GLN A 485 16.91 -3.32 15.51
CA GLN A 485 16.41 -2.39 14.49
C GLN A 485 16.87 -2.83 13.08
N PRO A 486 16.14 -3.72 12.37
CA PRO A 486 16.32 -3.90 10.94
C PRO A 486 16.17 -2.56 10.21
N ARG A 487 17.04 -2.30 9.22
CA ARG A 487 17.02 -1.03 8.46
C ARG A 487 16.89 -1.37 6.99
N ASN A 488 15.73 -1.11 6.42
CA ASN A 488 15.56 -1.15 4.97
C ASN A 488 16.19 0.09 4.35
N LYS A 489 17.48 -0.01 4.00
CA LYS A 489 18.20 1.13 3.43
C LYS A 489 17.63 1.56 2.08
N ASN A 490 17.00 0.66 1.32
CA ASN A 490 16.38 1.02 0.04
C ASN A 490 15.13 1.87 0.24
N ALA A 491 14.28 1.54 1.23
CA ALA A 491 13.14 2.40 1.59
C ALA A 491 13.59 3.80 2.03
N ARG A 492 14.67 3.88 2.82
CA ARG A 492 15.28 5.18 3.20
C ARG A 492 15.80 5.95 1.99
N ILE A 493 16.51 5.29 1.07
CA ILE A 493 16.99 5.91 -0.17
C ILE A 493 15.81 6.44 -0.99
N ALA A 494 14.73 5.66 -1.12
CA ALA A 494 13.52 6.08 -1.83
C ALA A 494 12.92 7.36 -1.20
N GLY A 495 12.69 7.38 0.12
CA GLY A 495 12.17 8.57 0.81
C GLY A 495 13.07 9.81 0.69
N MET A 496 14.41 9.60 0.75
CA MET A 496 15.38 10.67 0.52
C MET A 496 15.32 11.19 -0.92
N LEU A 497 15.23 10.29 -1.90
CA LEU A 497 15.09 10.69 -3.30
C LEU A 497 13.80 11.46 -3.52
N THR A 498 12.64 11.01 -3.03
CA THR A 498 11.37 11.73 -3.18
C THR A 498 11.42 13.16 -2.63
N THR A 499 12.04 13.34 -1.46
CA THR A 499 12.19 14.66 -0.84
C THR A 499 13.13 15.56 -1.64
N LEU A 500 14.29 15.02 -2.05
CA LEU A 500 15.35 15.78 -2.70
C LEU A 500 15.08 15.99 -4.19
N TRP A 501 14.26 15.16 -4.84
CA TRP A 501 13.98 15.22 -6.27
C TRP A 501 13.42 16.58 -6.65
N ASN A 502 12.32 17.01 -6.02
CA ASN A 502 11.71 18.30 -6.33
C ASN A 502 12.60 19.51 -6.02
N LYS A 503 13.52 19.37 -5.06
CA LYS A 503 14.46 20.43 -4.68
C LYS A 503 15.63 20.54 -5.65
N THR A 504 15.98 19.43 -6.31
CA THR A 504 17.15 19.35 -7.19
C THR A 504 16.78 19.26 -8.67
N GLN A 505 15.52 18.96 -9.00
CA GLN A 505 14.98 18.76 -10.35
C GLN A 505 13.64 19.50 -10.48
N PRO A 506 13.64 20.85 -10.52
CA PRO A 506 12.40 21.65 -10.47
C PRO A 506 11.48 21.47 -11.69
N ASP A 507 12.03 21.08 -12.84
CA ASP A 507 11.32 20.78 -14.08
C ASP A 507 10.74 19.35 -14.12
N ARG A 508 10.92 18.58 -13.04
CA ARG A 508 10.52 17.17 -12.96
C ARG A 508 9.60 16.93 -11.75
N CYS A 509 8.71 15.97 -11.88
CA CYS A 509 7.83 15.51 -10.81
C CYS A 509 7.99 14.01 -10.63
N LEU A 510 8.26 13.57 -9.41
CA LEU A 510 8.39 12.15 -9.12
C LEU A 510 7.02 11.54 -8.85
N ALA A 511 6.71 10.41 -9.48
CA ALA A 511 5.58 9.55 -9.15
C ALA A 511 6.08 8.25 -8.53
N VAL A 512 5.70 8.01 -7.28
CA VAL A 512 6.13 6.84 -6.51
C VAL A 512 5.04 5.78 -6.52
N SER A 513 5.42 4.55 -6.86
CA SER A 513 4.49 3.42 -6.93
C SER A 513 5.06 2.13 -6.35
N CYS A 514 4.19 1.42 -5.64
CA CYS A 514 4.33 -0.01 -5.41
C CYS A 514 3.14 -0.71 -6.06
N LYS A 515 3.04 -2.04 -5.94
CA LYS A 515 1.95 -2.82 -6.55
C LYS A 515 0.56 -2.24 -6.29
N SER A 516 0.24 -1.91 -5.04
CA SER A 516 -1.02 -1.26 -4.66
C SER A 516 -0.92 0.26 -4.64
N GLY A 517 0.28 0.84 -4.51
CA GLY A 517 0.40 2.26 -4.18
C GLY A 517 -0.21 2.56 -2.80
N LYS A 518 -0.07 1.68 -1.81
CA LYS A 518 -0.60 1.94 -0.45
C LYS A 518 0.43 1.62 0.62
N ASP A 519 0.89 0.38 0.63
CA ASP A 519 1.66 -0.16 1.74
C ASP A 519 3.11 0.35 1.74
N ARG A 520 3.91 -0.12 0.76
CA ARG A 520 5.31 0.33 0.59
C ARG A 520 5.39 1.81 0.22
N THR A 521 4.48 2.28 -0.62
CA THR A 521 4.44 3.69 -1.02
C THR A 521 4.01 4.60 0.13
N GLY A 522 3.06 4.19 0.96
CA GLY A 522 2.69 4.93 2.17
C GLY A 522 3.83 4.99 3.17
N TYR A 523 4.58 3.90 3.37
CA TYR A 523 5.76 3.93 4.23
C TYR A 523 6.86 4.85 3.69
N GLU A 524 7.12 4.80 2.38
CA GLU A 524 8.06 5.71 1.70
C GLU A 524 7.62 7.18 1.83
N SER A 525 6.34 7.46 1.59
CA SER A 525 5.73 8.79 1.73
C SER A 525 5.92 9.34 3.15
N MET A 526 5.73 8.52 4.19
CA MET A 526 6.00 8.92 5.57
C MET A 526 7.47 9.32 5.77
N LEU A 527 8.41 8.55 5.19
CA LEU A 527 9.84 8.85 5.27
C LEU A 527 10.19 10.16 4.54
N ALA A 528 9.62 10.38 3.36
CA ALA A 528 9.83 11.58 2.56
C ALA A 528 9.28 12.83 3.27
N ASP A 529 8.03 12.76 3.74
CA ASP A 529 7.36 13.86 4.44
C ASP A 529 8.13 14.25 5.70
N SER A 530 8.57 13.25 6.49
CA SER A 530 9.36 13.49 7.70
C SER A 530 10.69 14.17 7.41
N LEU A 531 11.34 13.81 6.31
CA LEU A 531 12.61 14.41 5.91
C LEU A 531 12.41 15.85 5.43
N GLY A 532 11.39 16.11 4.62
CA GLY A 532 11.04 17.46 4.17
C GLY A 532 10.78 18.40 5.35
N ILE A 533 10.06 17.92 6.37
CA ILE A 533 9.80 18.66 7.61
C ILE A 533 11.09 18.89 8.38
N LYS A 534 11.95 17.88 8.55
CA LYS A 534 13.24 18.02 9.26
C LYS A 534 14.16 19.04 8.60
N MET A 535 14.22 19.07 7.26
CA MET A 535 15.07 20.01 6.54
C MET A 535 14.63 21.46 6.76
N GLN A 536 13.31 21.69 6.88
CA GLN A 536 12.74 23.00 7.17
C GLN A 536 12.78 23.36 8.67
N ASN A 537 12.84 22.34 9.53
CA ASN A 537 12.83 22.43 10.99
C ASN A 537 14.03 21.69 11.61
N PRO A 538 15.25 22.25 11.51
CA PRO A 538 16.46 21.60 11.99
C PRO A 538 16.45 21.27 13.50
N ASP A 539 15.64 21.97 14.30
CA ASP A 539 15.56 21.75 15.76
C ASP A 539 14.75 20.50 16.14
N CYS A 540 13.87 20.02 15.26
CA CYS A 540 13.06 18.83 15.51
C CYS A 540 13.85 17.56 15.19
N THR A 541 13.65 16.48 15.93
CA THR A 541 14.27 15.19 15.57
C THR A 541 13.40 14.41 14.59
N ILE A 542 14.03 13.59 13.74
CA ILE A 542 13.30 12.71 12.80
C ILE A 542 12.32 11.77 13.52
N PRO A 543 12.68 11.10 14.64
CA PRO A 543 11.75 10.24 15.37
C PRO A 543 10.50 10.97 15.91
N GLU A 544 10.64 12.19 16.40
CA GLU A 544 9.50 13.01 16.87
C GLU A 544 8.54 13.34 15.72
N ILE A 545 9.09 13.82 14.60
CA ILE A 545 8.32 14.13 13.39
C ILE A 545 7.57 12.88 12.89
N GLN A 546 8.27 11.76 12.81
CA GLN A 546 7.69 10.49 12.35
C GLN A 546 6.59 9.98 13.28
N SER A 547 6.74 10.16 14.59
CA SER A 547 5.71 9.81 15.56
C SER A 547 4.46 10.65 15.36
N LEU A 548 4.59 11.96 15.18
CA LEU A 548 3.46 12.86 14.94
C LEU A 548 2.75 12.55 13.60
N ILE A 549 3.50 12.35 12.52
CA ILE A 549 2.92 11.99 11.20
C ILE A 549 2.23 10.63 11.26
N ALA A 550 2.81 9.65 11.95
CA ALA A 550 2.16 8.35 12.13
C ALA A 550 0.85 8.48 12.92
N LYS A 551 0.81 9.36 13.93
CA LYS A 551 -0.38 9.65 14.75
C LYS A 551 -1.44 10.48 14.03
N SER A 552 -1.05 11.37 13.11
CA SER A 552 -1.99 12.12 12.25
C SER A 552 -2.77 11.19 11.31
N ALA A 553 -2.28 9.96 11.14
CA ALA A 553 -2.97 8.87 10.46
C ALA A 553 -3.31 9.16 8.99
N HIS A 554 -2.69 10.17 8.38
CA HIS A 554 -3.02 10.64 7.04
C HIS A 554 -2.86 9.53 5.98
N ILE A 555 -1.74 8.82 6.01
CA ILE A 555 -1.42 7.78 5.03
C ILE A 555 -2.27 6.53 5.26
N GLN A 556 -2.53 6.19 6.53
CA GLN A 556 -3.42 5.08 6.92
C GLN A 556 -4.86 5.34 6.47
N PHE A 557 -5.31 6.59 6.62
CA PHE A 557 -6.61 7.04 6.13
C PHE A 557 -6.71 6.86 4.62
N LEU A 558 -5.74 7.36 3.84
CA LEU A 558 -5.70 7.18 2.39
C LEU A 558 -5.71 5.70 1.99
N ALA A 559 -4.98 4.84 2.70
CA ALA A 559 -4.95 3.40 2.42
C ALA A 559 -6.31 2.70 2.65
N SER A 560 -7.15 3.27 3.50
CA SER A 560 -8.54 2.86 3.79
C SER A 560 -9.63 3.67 3.07
N GLY A 561 -9.23 4.68 2.30
CA GLY A 561 -10.12 5.59 1.59
C GLY A 561 -10.59 5.04 0.24
N ALA A 562 -11.09 5.92 -0.61
CA ALA A 562 -11.73 5.56 -1.89
C ALA A 562 -10.77 4.94 -2.92
N GLY A 563 -9.47 5.29 -2.90
CA GLY A 563 -8.47 4.53 -3.67
C GLY A 563 -8.05 3.20 -3.02
N GLY A 564 -8.38 3.00 -1.74
CA GLY A 564 -8.09 1.81 -0.95
C GLY A 564 -9.26 0.84 -0.81
N LYS A 565 -9.33 0.17 0.34
CA LYS A 565 -10.48 -0.67 0.72
C LYS A 565 -11.04 -0.11 2.03
N PRO A 566 -12.33 0.27 2.10
CA PRO A 566 -12.94 0.83 3.30
C PRO A 566 -12.65 0.02 4.56
N GLY A 567 -12.22 0.69 5.62
CA GLY A 567 -11.91 0.07 6.92
C GLY A 567 -10.61 -0.73 6.99
N CYS A 568 -9.88 -0.94 5.88
CA CYS A 568 -8.53 -1.51 5.91
C CYS A 568 -7.49 -0.46 6.31
N PHE A 569 -7.69 0.15 7.48
CA PHE A 569 -6.87 1.23 7.99
C PHE A 569 -5.50 0.74 8.47
N GLY A 570 -4.46 1.44 8.04
CA GLY A 570 -3.06 1.07 8.29
C GLY A 570 -2.34 0.58 7.03
N LEU A 571 -1.07 0.26 7.21
CA LEU A 571 -0.19 -0.28 6.18
C LEU A 571 0.04 -1.78 6.41
N LYS A 572 0.25 -2.54 5.33
CA LYS A 572 0.81 -3.89 5.46
C LYS A 572 2.31 -3.81 5.70
N GLY A 573 2.76 -4.49 6.75
CA GLY A 573 4.19 -4.63 7.01
C GLY A 573 4.85 -5.43 5.91
N VAL A 574 6.04 -5.00 5.51
CA VAL A 574 7.00 -5.87 4.83
C VAL A 574 7.93 -6.39 5.93
N ALA A 575 8.30 -7.67 5.94
CA ALA A 575 9.02 -8.30 7.06
C ALA A 575 10.29 -7.54 7.53
N THR A 576 10.95 -6.76 6.67
CA THR A 576 12.09 -5.92 7.06
C THR A 576 11.73 -4.53 7.59
N ASP A 577 10.51 -4.07 7.35
CA ASP A 577 9.98 -2.73 7.68
C ASP A 577 9.08 -2.76 8.93
N GLU A 578 8.41 -3.89 9.18
CA GLU A 578 7.54 -4.11 10.34
C GLU A 578 8.32 -4.19 11.65
N PHE A 579 9.62 -4.50 11.63
CA PHE A 579 10.37 -4.70 12.87
C PHE A 579 11.50 -3.70 13.07
N GLY A 580 11.66 -2.68 12.22
CA GLY A 580 12.79 -1.76 12.40
C GLY A 580 12.83 -0.46 11.59
N GLY A 581 13.82 0.36 11.93
CA GLY A 581 14.01 1.72 11.43
C GLY A 581 13.26 2.76 12.27
N ALA A 582 13.00 3.91 11.66
CA ALA A 582 12.04 4.93 12.12
C ALA A 582 10.73 4.36 12.65
N ALA A 583 10.27 3.26 12.03
CA ALA A 583 9.03 2.56 12.38
C ALA A 583 9.05 1.91 13.77
N GLY A 584 10.21 1.59 14.37
CA GLY A 584 10.28 0.73 15.56
C GLY A 584 9.46 1.22 16.76
N THR A 585 9.44 2.53 17.03
CA THR A 585 8.64 3.14 18.12
C THR A 585 7.22 3.55 17.70
N ILE A 586 6.92 3.55 16.41
CA ILE A 586 5.66 4.04 15.81
C ILE A 586 4.90 2.92 15.07
N ASN A 587 5.41 1.69 15.14
CA ASN A 587 5.02 0.52 14.38
C ASN A 587 3.53 0.19 14.56
N SER A 588 3.07 0.21 15.82
CA SER A 588 1.67 -0.02 16.18
C SER A 588 0.71 1.04 15.64
N SER A 589 1.21 2.24 15.29
CA SER A 589 0.40 3.31 14.70
C SER A 589 0.30 3.21 13.18
N LEU A 590 1.36 2.71 12.51
CA LEU A 590 1.40 2.56 11.05
C LEU A 590 0.82 1.23 10.57
N PHE A 591 1.15 0.12 11.23
CA PHE A 591 0.88 -1.24 10.75
C PHE A 591 -0.23 -1.92 11.55
N ILE A 592 -1.39 -1.26 11.63
CA ILE A 592 -2.56 -1.76 12.37
C ILE A 592 -3.09 -3.06 11.75
N ARG A 593 -3.57 -4.00 12.57
CA ARG A 593 -4.02 -5.32 12.06
C ARG A 593 -5.21 -5.18 11.12
N ALA A 594 -6.07 -4.18 11.29
CA ALA A 594 -7.17 -3.85 10.38
C ALA A 594 -6.73 -3.76 8.89
N ALA A 595 -5.49 -3.34 8.59
CA ALA A 595 -4.96 -3.30 7.22
C ALA A 595 -4.79 -4.71 6.59
N ARG A 596 -4.68 -5.75 7.42
CA ARG A 596 -4.37 -7.14 7.04
C ARG A 596 -5.59 -8.05 7.03
N THR A 597 -6.62 -7.69 7.79
CA THR A 597 -7.77 -8.55 8.08
C THR A 597 -8.53 -8.91 6.82
N SER A 598 -8.73 -7.97 5.89
CA SER A 598 -9.51 -8.21 4.67
C SER A 598 -8.95 -9.26 3.73
N SER A 599 -7.62 -9.39 3.66
CA SER A 599 -6.93 -10.41 2.86
C SER A 599 -6.84 -11.78 3.54
N LYS A 600 -7.19 -11.86 4.83
CA LYS A 600 -7.10 -13.06 5.68
C LYS A 600 -8.44 -13.45 6.29
N ILE A 601 -9.57 -12.92 5.78
CA ILE A 601 -10.89 -13.34 6.24
C ILE A 601 -11.11 -14.77 5.72
N SER A 602 -10.60 -15.73 6.47
CA SER A 602 -10.96 -17.14 6.34
C SER A 602 -12.44 -17.28 6.65
N LEU A 603 -13.14 -18.14 5.92
CA LEU A 603 -14.47 -18.60 6.30
C LEU A 603 -14.37 -19.16 7.71
N ASP A 604 -15.24 -18.70 8.60
CA ASP A 604 -15.51 -19.45 9.81
C ASP A 604 -16.28 -20.70 9.39
N LYS A 605 -15.63 -21.87 9.43
CA LYS A 605 -16.23 -23.14 8.99
C LYS A 605 -17.54 -23.43 9.74
N GLN A 606 -17.67 -22.94 10.98
CA GLN A 606 -18.89 -23.09 11.79
C GLN A 606 -20.01 -22.14 11.37
N ALA A 607 -19.71 -21.01 10.74
CA ALA A 607 -20.72 -20.04 10.32
C ALA A 607 -21.47 -20.43 9.03
N VAL A 608 -20.89 -21.34 8.24
CA VAL A 608 -21.44 -21.79 6.93
C VAL A 608 -22.14 -23.15 7.04
N ASP A 609 -21.93 -23.89 8.14
CA ASP A 609 -22.57 -25.18 8.38
C ASP A 609 -24.00 -24.97 8.96
N PRO A 610 -25.06 -25.45 8.26
CA PRO A 610 -26.43 -25.37 8.75
C PRO A 610 -26.65 -26.01 10.12
N ALA A 611 -25.85 -27.00 10.50
CA ALA A 611 -25.97 -27.70 11.78
C ALA A 611 -25.54 -26.84 12.98
N THR A 612 -24.69 -25.82 12.75
CA THR A 612 -24.11 -24.98 13.81
C THR A 612 -24.62 -23.53 13.79
N ASN A 613 -25.41 -23.13 12.79
CA ASN A 613 -26.01 -21.78 12.71
C ASN A 613 -27.52 -21.84 12.37
N PRO A 614 -28.37 -22.26 13.33
CA PRO A 614 -29.80 -22.42 13.11
C PRO A 614 -30.52 -21.09 12.81
N GLU A 615 -30.00 -19.95 13.26
CA GLU A 615 -30.56 -18.64 12.93
C GLU A 615 -30.43 -18.31 11.43
N LEU A 616 -29.29 -18.63 10.82
CA LEU A 616 -29.11 -18.50 9.38
C LEU A 616 -30.10 -19.41 8.66
N TYR A 617 -30.31 -20.64 9.11
CA TYR A 617 -31.27 -21.56 8.47
C TYR A 617 -32.73 -21.10 8.63
N ILE A 618 -33.14 -20.64 9.81
CA ILE A 618 -34.47 -20.05 10.04
C ILE A 618 -34.67 -18.84 9.12
N LEU A 619 -33.62 -18.04 8.95
CA LEU A 619 -33.62 -16.89 8.04
C LEU A 619 -33.75 -17.33 6.57
N LEU A 620 -33.02 -18.37 6.14
CA LEU A 620 -33.11 -18.95 4.79
C LEU A 620 -34.47 -19.60 4.52
N ALA A 621 -35.05 -20.26 5.52
CA ALA A 621 -36.38 -20.86 5.45
C ALA A 621 -37.46 -19.77 5.34
N LYS A 622 -37.33 -18.66 6.07
CA LYS A 622 -38.23 -17.50 5.92
C LYS A 622 -38.15 -16.87 4.54
N ILE A 623 -36.93 -16.70 3.99
CA ILE A 623 -36.74 -16.21 2.63
C ILE A 623 -37.44 -17.14 1.63
N ASN A 624 -37.21 -18.45 1.72
CA ASN A 624 -37.85 -19.41 0.83
C ASN A 624 -39.38 -19.41 0.99
N ASN A 625 -39.90 -19.28 2.22
CA ASN A 625 -41.33 -19.23 2.48
C ASN A 625 -41.99 -17.94 1.94
N GLU A 626 -41.38 -16.78 2.17
CA GLU A 626 -41.85 -15.49 1.62
C GLU A 626 -41.80 -15.47 0.09
N ILE A 627 -40.84 -16.18 -0.52
CA ILE A 627 -40.76 -16.36 -1.98
C ILE A 627 -41.88 -17.27 -2.50
N THR A 628 -42.20 -18.37 -1.79
CA THR A 628 -43.28 -19.29 -2.20
C THR A 628 -44.67 -18.73 -1.96
N GLU A 629 -44.87 -17.84 -0.98
CA GLU A 629 -46.17 -17.21 -0.74
C GLU A 629 -46.44 -15.99 -1.65
N GLY A 630 -45.40 -15.39 -2.24
CA GLY A 630 -45.49 -14.28 -3.20
C GLY A 630 -45.72 -14.69 -4.67
N GLY A 631 -45.69 -15.98 -4.99
CA GLY A 631 -46.12 -16.53 -6.28
C GLY A 631 -47.49 -17.17 -6.15
N GLU A 632 -48.43 -16.83 -7.03
CA GLU A 632 -49.81 -17.31 -7.01
C GLU A 632 -49.94 -18.80 -6.63
N ILE A 633 -50.66 -19.02 -5.53
CA ILE A 633 -50.98 -20.32 -4.99
C ILE A 633 -51.93 -21.05 -5.95
N GLN A 634 -51.42 -22.02 -6.70
CA GLN A 634 -52.22 -23.21 -7.04
C GLN A 634 -51.98 -24.26 -5.96
N ARG A 635 -53.01 -24.44 -5.12
CA ARG A 635 -53.04 -25.47 -4.07
C ARG A 635 -53.02 -26.86 -4.70
N GLY A 636 -51.99 -27.64 -4.37
CA GLY A 636 -51.96 -29.09 -4.54
C GLY A 636 -51.42 -29.73 -3.26
N THR A 637 -52.27 -30.46 -2.56
CA THR A 637 -51.96 -31.24 -1.35
C THR A 637 -51.21 -32.53 -1.68
N SER A 638 -50.12 -32.86 -0.97
CA SER A 638 -49.94 -34.14 -0.24
C SER A 638 -48.54 -34.32 0.37
N GLU A 639 -48.53 -34.66 1.66
CA GLU A 639 -47.67 -35.60 2.40
C GLU A 639 -46.29 -36.04 1.83
N THR A 640 -45.23 -35.98 2.65
CA THR A 640 -44.54 -37.16 3.24
C THR A 640 -43.29 -36.83 4.09
N THR A 641 -43.30 -37.35 5.32
CA THR A 641 -42.28 -38.18 6.02
C THR A 641 -40.83 -37.72 6.32
N SER A 642 -40.59 -37.51 7.63
CA SER A 642 -39.50 -37.97 8.51
C SER A 642 -38.28 -38.72 7.91
N LEU A 643 -37.07 -38.30 8.32
CA LEU A 643 -36.08 -39.09 9.10
C LEU A 643 -34.72 -38.39 9.09
N LEU A 644 -34.07 -38.24 10.25
CA LEU A 644 -32.61 -38.33 10.41
C LEU A 644 -32.24 -38.41 11.90
N SER A 645 -31.98 -39.63 12.35
CA SER A 645 -31.22 -39.94 13.56
C SER A 645 -29.73 -39.86 13.24
N ILE A 646 -28.94 -39.10 14.00
CA ILE A 646 -27.47 -39.15 13.95
C ILE A 646 -26.94 -39.53 15.32
N SER A 647 -26.28 -40.68 15.36
CA SER A 647 -25.54 -41.21 16.48
C SER A 647 -24.17 -40.52 16.60
N SER A 648 -23.83 -40.21 17.85
CA SER A 648 -22.59 -39.63 18.32
C SER A 648 -21.41 -40.60 18.26
N ASN A 649 -20.21 -40.08 17.93
CA ASN A 649 -18.96 -40.66 18.40
C ASN A 649 -17.92 -39.58 18.73
N ARG A 650 -17.65 -39.44 20.03
CA ARG A 650 -16.53 -38.68 20.61
C ARG A 650 -15.24 -39.50 20.51
N ARG A 651 -14.14 -38.86 20.13
CA ARG A 651 -12.80 -39.24 20.60
C ARG A 651 -12.11 -38.02 21.18
N ALA A 652 -11.72 -38.15 22.43
CA ALA A 652 -10.82 -37.25 23.14
C ALA A 652 -9.38 -37.43 22.63
N ARG A 653 -8.59 -36.35 22.64
CA ARG A 653 -7.14 -36.42 22.81
C ARG A 653 -6.62 -35.18 23.54
N LEU A 654 -5.61 -35.47 24.34
CA LEU A 654 -4.96 -34.67 25.37
C LEU A 654 -4.10 -33.53 24.81
N SER A 655 -3.85 -32.58 25.71
CA SER A 655 -2.98 -31.41 25.62
C SER A 655 -1.53 -31.72 25.24
N SER A 656 -0.91 -30.81 24.49
CA SER A 656 0.54 -30.58 24.55
C SER A 656 0.84 -29.10 24.33
N GLU A 657 0.96 -28.36 25.44
CA GLU A 657 1.73 -27.12 25.49
C GLU A 657 3.22 -27.44 25.25
N SER A 658 3.92 -26.49 24.60
CA SER A 658 5.39 -26.42 24.43
C SER A 658 5.97 -26.91 23.10
N LEU A 659 5.61 -26.28 21.96
CA LEU A 659 6.43 -26.28 20.73
C LEU A 659 6.15 -25.08 19.80
N ASP A 660 5.89 -23.89 20.36
CA ASP A 660 5.34 -22.74 19.61
C ASP A 660 6.35 -21.62 19.30
N ARG A 661 7.63 -21.97 19.07
CA ARG A 661 8.64 -20.99 18.65
C ARG A 661 9.62 -21.62 17.66
N ILE A 662 9.35 -21.36 16.38
CA ILE A 662 10.14 -21.57 15.13
C ILE A 662 9.28 -22.33 14.08
N SER A 663 8.16 -21.74 13.66
CA SER A 663 7.46 -22.06 12.40
C SER A 663 7.03 -20.74 11.75
N LEU A 664 7.92 -20.19 10.92
CA LEU A 664 7.59 -19.01 10.10
C LEU A 664 8.26 -19.09 8.73
N PHE A 665 8.22 -20.28 8.10
CA PHE A 665 8.42 -20.44 6.67
C PHE A 665 7.60 -21.63 6.18
N VAL A 666 6.37 -21.33 5.74
CA VAL A 666 5.39 -22.24 5.09
C VAL A 666 4.89 -23.39 5.98
N ASP A 667 3.70 -23.24 6.57
CA ASP A 667 2.90 -24.39 6.99
C ASP A 667 1.76 -24.63 5.99
N SER A 668 1.78 -25.81 5.38
CA SER A 668 0.58 -26.59 5.16
C SER A 668 0.95 -28.05 5.40
N ASP A 669 0.26 -28.66 6.37
CA ASP A 669 0.29 -30.08 6.70
C ASP A 669 0.17 -30.95 5.44
N ASP A 670 1.14 -31.83 5.23
CA ASP A 670 0.92 -33.18 4.72
C ASP A 670 2.07 -34.08 5.19
N VAL A 671 1.68 -35.18 5.83
CA VAL A 671 2.53 -36.24 6.36
C VAL A 671 3.11 -37.05 5.20
N LEU A 672 4.43 -37.09 5.06
CA LEU A 672 5.13 -38.15 4.33
C LEU A 672 6.37 -38.58 5.13
N THR A 673 6.52 -39.89 5.21
CA THR A 673 7.38 -40.70 6.07
C THR A 673 8.88 -40.60 5.74
N GLU A 674 9.71 -40.81 6.77
CA GLU A 674 11.15 -41.04 6.68
C GLU A 674 11.48 -42.21 5.74
N GLU A 675 12.51 -42.05 4.90
CA GLU A 675 13.49 -43.09 4.60
C GLU A 675 14.79 -42.47 4.02
N GLU A 676 15.89 -42.82 4.68
CA GLU A 676 17.30 -42.89 4.22
C GLU A 676 18.03 -41.64 3.68
N PHE A 677 19.01 -41.14 4.45
CA PHE A 677 20.43 -41.50 4.24
C PHE A 677 21.30 -40.95 5.40
N LEU A 678 21.81 -41.89 6.23
CA LEU A 678 23.11 -41.83 6.93
C LEU A 678 24.21 -41.66 5.87
N SER A 679 25.42 -41.12 6.03
CA SER A 679 26.35 -40.72 7.10
C SER A 679 27.41 -39.86 6.34
N SER A 680 28.34 -39.09 6.90
CA SER A 680 29.23 -39.34 8.01
C SER A 680 30.00 -38.06 8.38
N ASP A 681 30.32 -37.98 9.67
CA ASP A 681 31.55 -37.46 10.28
C ASP A 681 31.89 -35.96 10.26
N THR A 682 31.43 -35.33 11.35
CA THR A 682 32.24 -34.61 12.36
C THR A 682 33.72 -34.38 12.08
N LEU A 683 34.15 -33.12 12.26
CA LEU A 683 35.20 -32.81 13.24
C LEU A 683 35.13 -31.34 13.69
N GLU A 684 34.98 -31.19 15.00
CA GLU A 684 35.11 -29.95 15.77
C GLU A 684 36.54 -29.37 15.64
N SER A 685 36.66 -28.05 15.67
CA SER A 685 37.59 -27.37 16.59
C SER A 685 37.51 -25.83 16.47
N GLN A 686 37.20 -25.22 17.60
CA GLN A 686 37.72 -23.92 18.04
C GLN A 686 38.41 -24.17 19.41
N PRO A 687 39.08 -23.19 20.04
CA PRO A 687 40.13 -22.29 19.55
C PRO A 687 41.30 -22.18 20.58
N SER A 688 42.42 -21.55 20.21
CA SER A 688 43.38 -20.91 21.16
C SER A 688 44.41 -20.14 20.32
N SER A 689 44.55 -18.81 20.42
CA SER A 689 45.08 -17.93 21.47
C SER A 689 46.60 -17.71 21.40
N SER A 690 47.01 -16.48 21.76
CA SER A 690 48.37 -15.95 22.00
C SER A 690 49.18 -15.51 20.76
N SER A 691 49.47 -14.19 20.64
CA SER A 691 50.73 -13.48 20.97
C SER A 691 51.78 -13.65 19.84
N GLY A 692 52.66 -12.72 19.45
CA GLY A 692 53.01 -11.35 19.77
C GLY A 692 54.20 -10.96 18.85
N SER A 693 54.45 -9.64 18.73
CA SER A 693 55.69 -8.96 18.31
C SER A 693 56.37 -9.18 16.93
N ALA A 694 56.47 -8.06 16.21
CA ALA A 694 57.65 -7.42 15.59
C ALA A 694 58.63 -8.21 14.68
N GLY A 695 58.93 -7.64 13.51
CA GLY A 695 60.19 -7.92 12.79
C GLY A 695 60.17 -7.62 11.29
N SER A 696 60.96 -6.63 10.90
CA SER A 696 61.43 -6.20 9.57
C SER A 696 61.65 -7.26 8.48
N GLY A 697 61.56 -6.85 7.19
CA GLY A 697 62.45 -7.40 6.16
C GLY A 697 61.94 -7.43 4.70
N LYS A 698 62.42 -6.48 3.89
CA LYS A 698 62.85 -6.51 2.47
C LYS A 698 62.24 -7.47 1.42
N GLU A 699 61.92 -6.83 0.27
CA GLU A 699 62.22 -7.20 -1.13
C GLU A 699 62.18 -8.67 -1.57
N LEU A 700 61.40 -9.01 -2.62
CA LEU A 700 61.88 -9.06 -4.01
C LEU A 700 60.77 -9.53 -4.99
N SER A 701 61.01 -9.17 -6.24
CA SER A 701 60.23 -9.33 -7.47
C SER A 701 60.09 -10.74 -8.04
N SER A 702 59.00 -10.99 -8.76
CA SER A 702 58.96 -11.69 -10.07
C SER A 702 57.59 -11.41 -10.72
N ARG A 703 57.50 -10.62 -11.80
CA ARG A 703 57.58 -11.01 -13.23
C ARG A 703 56.80 -12.28 -13.57
N ILE A 704 55.58 -12.11 -14.09
CA ILE A 704 55.07 -12.88 -15.25
C ILE A 704 54.38 -11.89 -16.18
N SER A 705 54.96 -11.73 -17.36
CA SER A 705 54.48 -11.05 -18.55
C SER A 705 53.64 -12.02 -19.39
N LEU A 706 52.48 -11.58 -19.86
CA LEU A 706 51.86 -12.13 -21.07
C LEU A 706 51.28 -10.96 -21.88
N ASP A 707 52.00 -10.70 -22.96
CA ASP A 707 51.61 -9.95 -24.14
C ASP A 707 50.37 -10.57 -24.80
N THR A 708 49.49 -9.75 -25.37
CA THR A 708 48.89 -9.99 -26.70
C THR A 708 47.97 -8.81 -27.10
N SER A 709 48.53 -7.98 -27.99
CA SER A 709 47.94 -7.46 -29.23
C SER A 709 46.64 -6.64 -29.23
N ASP A 710 46.78 -5.44 -29.77
CA ASP A 710 45.80 -4.54 -30.39
C ASP A 710 44.81 -5.24 -31.36
N PRO A 711 43.72 -4.52 -31.72
CA PRO A 711 43.74 -3.97 -33.08
C PRO A 711 43.15 -2.56 -33.23
N GLU A 712 43.83 -1.77 -34.07
CA GLU A 712 43.35 -0.53 -34.69
C GLU A 712 42.40 -0.80 -35.89
N SER A 713 41.35 0.03 -35.96
CA SER A 713 40.86 0.82 -37.11
C SER A 713 40.34 0.18 -38.43
N LEU A 714 39.50 0.99 -39.12
CA LEU A 714 38.83 0.86 -40.43
C LEU A 714 37.45 0.15 -40.36
N SER A 715 36.35 0.61 -40.99
CA SER A 715 36.16 1.51 -42.13
C SER A 715 34.72 2.09 -42.16
N LYS A 716 34.58 3.20 -42.92
CA LYS A 716 33.34 3.89 -43.29
C LYS A 716 32.54 3.09 -44.33
N VAL A 717 31.21 3.07 -44.23
CA VAL A 717 30.29 2.98 -45.39
C VAL A 717 28.99 3.75 -45.07
N SER A 718 28.69 4.76 -45.90
CA SER A 718 27.41 5.49 -45.96
C SER A 718 26.34 4.69 -46.71
N PRO A 719 25.06 5.08 -46.60
CA PRO A 719 24.36 5.39 -47.85
C PRO A 719 23.54 6.69 -47.82
N ASP A 720 23.58 7.36 -48.98
CA ASP A 720 22.81 8.53 -49.40
C ASP A 720 21.35 8.22 -49.77
N LYS A 721 20.59 9.33 -49.97
CA LYS A 721 19.30 9.54 -50.69
C LYS A 721 18.07 9.53 -49.78
N LYS A 722 17.11 10.47 -49.82
CA LYS A 722 16.66 11.62 -50.66
C LYS A 722 15.68 12.39 -49.75
N GLY A 723 15.25 13.64 -49.89
CA GLY A 723 15.36 14.73 -50.85
C GLY A 723 14.43 15.82 -50.29
N LYS A 724 14.88 17.08 -50.26
CA LYS A 724 14.06 18.24 -49.84
C LYS A 724 13.47 18.88 -51.09
N GLU A 725 12.14 18.96 -51.14
CA GLU A 725 11.41 19.90 -51.99
C GLU A 725 10.91 21.08 -51.17
N SER A 726 10.77 22.17 -51.90
CA SER A 726 10.62 23.57 -51.54
C SER A 726 9.31 23.95 -50.82
N ALA A 727 9.42 24.92 -49.91
CA ALA A 727 8.33 25.80 -49.48
C ALA A 727 7.89 26.74 -50.64
N PRO A 728 6.74 27.45 -50.57
CA PRO A 728 6.66 28.63 -49.68
C PRO A 728 5.28 28.95 -49.05
N GLY A 729 5.34 29.61 -47.89
CA GLY A 729 4.58 30.84 -47.60
C GLY A 729 3.12 30.76 -47.15
N LYS A 730 2.89 30.71 -45.83
CA LYS A 730 2.24 31.76 -45.02
C LYS A 730 2.25 31.38 -43.55
#